data_AF-A0A917F4N6-F1
#
_entry.id   AF-A0A917F4N6-F1
#
_cell.length_a   1.000
_cell.length_b   1.000
_cell.length_c   1.000
_cell.angle_alpha   90.00
_cell.angle_beta   90.00
_cell.angle_gamma   90.00
#
_symmetry.space_group_name_H-M   'P 1'
#
loop_
_entity.id
_entity.type
_entity.pdbx_description
1 polymer ?
#
loop_
_entity_poly.entity_id
_entity_poly.type
_entity_poly.pdbx_seq_one_letter_code
_entity_poly.pdbx_strand_id
1 'polypeptide(L)'
;MTTLALQLSTKLQDTLYAGAGTHNGIYAYAVYWDASGTRHLTQLVDNGAATAALSGGTASIDLPQMSGGKIYFLIQDRDPSDTSTDISTAITTESQISSASATTLNYRYDSFEFTLSGTTGDAGNLTSVNGFGLPMELAVGSQSASYKISGAAMFSALSGTASGVSSTFASVGGALDGLGRMINAPAGDSTAFPASDWSAYVEGFKTSEPGLIVSGLFNGAPDANNAWHNAGYFAYTLTWDPTHANIDGTTGTFWLSPTDQSQIKGYIQITPAELENSIYQTLGTAYVYQNKTDASPYTIAYSGTDAMNVGANNQWGEVLTQFVTGFSAGYFGALGTPLNSGVTTPVHLNNSINWDPTYAFGNNVNYGAAAHFWDHYSAVFYANSNSYGSNYSDNVMSQYDQGGPLISLYDAATSTNVSTINLTLYDLFDATDVPAGYVTPTINNYIAGPYTPVSATTSGANISLSFSDGYVVLDESDTAVTLRFQTAAGVWQEVMLSSANNTNGNTLWDTWTIVNNNGTWSANGANAGQPAGSINITNPPLPDGGTGWYQIVVQNTAATTVKTYNLYVSASGGSFSATAPAIDGLAHIGSATASNLAIAFFNGSGSSLNPALLTDLTLSTNATAFANLHNGYVQPFAPVVGDMSSGAFAALGGQTLNSTAAPVAMTAAATGSGQLAFSWSGSDPSNWWSAADNASHGGLAPPVAHYTNRVGAQNTALVSVAETDGSYNTQLFSLVDIDGLWFTPTLKLGNGTYTAQMTEYLPGGITPAYQMAPTSAQVTFTVNIPTLGLSASGAALELDTTVAPGVNGNWIRFSASASGSTLPKDSTLLLYATDALGNLVGRDGHTGAGVTLADATLGKIGVIVSDSGQLLFSGLQQLHLAAGLQLHFAVESGNGSVDMSPMTMVTAGSDGTAHIIVGGMVLTAQTLNDLTDAAQLAQTQNETDLPLLYLTHGETLSLDISGSGANTNTLGFVHMETDGAGHYSVGGVAYGDTDAFRAAVLANFDGGTTFVRGGETAFSASWTVAGTDGFYAPVLLTPHGDVLVVGHAHAGGYEYIRMYGENTFAFEDVTAARGSDFDYNDLAMRITPLAPVV
;
A
#
# COMPACT_ATOMS: atom_id res chain seq x y z
N MET A 1 23.47 27.40 -11.32
CA MET A 1 23.54 26.98 -12.73
C MET A 1 24.73 26.06 -12.84
N THR A 2 24.53 24.87 -13.40
CA THR A 2 25.57 23.85 -13.55
C THR A 2 26.11 23.91 -14.96
N THR A 3 27.42 23.90 -15.13
CA THR A 3 28.05 23.90 -16.46
C THR A 3 28.55 22.50 -16.81
N LEU A 4 28.16 21.99 -17.97
CA LEU A 4 28.75 20.82 -18.60
C LEU A 4 29.99 21.25 -19.40
N ALA A 5 31.17 20.86 -18.93
CA ALA A 5 32.41 20.95 -19.66
C ALA A 5 32.56 19.71 -20.55
N LEU A 6 32.12 19.83 -21.81
CA LEU A 6 32.17 18.78 -22.82
C LEU A 6 33.52 18.79 -23.53
N GLN A 7 34.35 17.77 -23.33
CA GLN A 7 35.63 17.59 -24.00
C GLN A 7 35.53 16.55 -25.11
N LEU A 8 36.19 16.80 -26.25
CA LEU A 8 36.48 15.78 -27.26
C LEU A 8 37.89 15.25 -27.06
N SER A 9 38.09 13.94 -27.01
CA SER A 9 39.43 13.34 -26.94
C SER A 9 40.27 13.80 -28.14
N THR A 10 41.60 13.84 -28.02
CA THR A 10 42.46 14.23 -29.14
C THR A 10 42.23 13.34 -30.37
N LYS A 11 41.92 12.06 -30.17
CA LYS A 11 41.63 11.12 -31.26
C LYS A 11 40.29 11.40 -31.92
N LEU A 12 39.28 11.74 -31.13
CA LEU A 12 37.99 12.13 -31.69
C LEU A 12 38.10 13.46 -32.43
N GLN A 13 38.91 14.41 -31.94
CA GLN A 13 39.22 15.63 -32.68
C GLN A 13 39.92 15.31 -34.01
N ASP A 14 40.88 14.37 -34.02
CA ASP A 14 41.55 13.93 -35.25
C ASP A 14 40.55 13.35 -36.26
N THR A 15 39.59 12.55 -35.80
CA THR A 15 38.51 12.01 -36.66
C THR A 15 37.61 13.10 -37.21
N LEU A 16 37.20 14.06 -36.36
CA LEU A 16 36.17 15.03 -36.71
C LEU A 16 36.68 16.26 -37.48
N TYR A 17 37.88 16.78 -37.19
CA TYR A 17 38.37 18.02 -37.80
C TYR A 17 39.89 18.27 -37.79
N ALA A 18 40.69 17.55 -37.00
CA ALA A 18 42.10 17.90 -36.73
C ALA A 18 43.13 16.95 -37.37
N GLY A 19 42.71 15.78 -37.85
CA GLY A 19 43.59 14.70 -38.29
C GLY A 19 44.17 14.89 -39.68
N ALA A 20 44.98 13.92 -40.11
CA ALA A 20 45.49 13.88 -41.48
C ALA A 20 44.43 13.27 -42.41
N GLY A 21 43.64 14.10 -43.11
CA GLY A 21 42.59 13.62 -44.02
C GLY A 21 41.70 14.72 -44.59
N THR A 22 40.66 14.33 -45.33
CA THR A 22 39.54 15.22 -45.68
C THR A 22 38.45 15.01 -44.63
N HIS A 23 38.00 16.08 -43.98
CA HIS A 23 36.94 16.03 -42.95
C HIS A 23 35.61 16.65 -43.42
N ASN A 24 35.57 17.10 -44.67
CA ASN A 24 34.37 17.70 -45.24
C ASN A 24 33.19 16.72 -45.11
N GLY A 25 32.04 17.26 -44.72
CA GLY A 25 30.81 16.49 -44.57
C GLY A 25 30.52 16.03 -43.14
N ILE A 26 31.46 16.23 -42.21
CA ILE A 26 31.26 15.91 -40.78
C ILE A 26 30.63 17.08 -40.05
N TYR A 27 29.54 16.82 -39.33
CA TYR A 27 28.89 17.79 -38.45
C TYR A 27 28.67 17.16 -37.07
N ALA A 28 28.93 17.91 -36.00
CA ALA A 28 28.74 17.43 -34.64
C ALA A 28 27.99 18.45 -33.79
N TYR A 29 27.07 17.98 -32.96
CA TYR A 29 26.17 18.81 -32.15
C TYR A 29 26.00 18.25 -30.75
N ALA A 30 25.82 19.13 -29.77
CA ALA A 30 25.23 18.80 -28.48
C ALA A 30 23.83 19.44 -28.40
N VAL A 31 22.81 18.66 -28.04
CA VAL A 31 21.41 19.14 -28.02
C VAL A 31 20.67 18.63 -26.78
N TYR A 32 19.89 19.51 -26.14
CA TYR A 32 18.97 19.14 -25.07
C TYR A 32 17.68 19.96 -25.18
N TRP A 33 16.65 19.54 -24.44
CA TRP A 33 15.40 20.27 -24.28
C TRP A 33 15.22 20.63 -22.82
N ASP A 34 14.84 21.89 -22.54
CA ASP A 34 14.52 22.30 -21.17
C ASP A 34 13.10 21.86 -20.77
N ALA A 35 12.72 22.12 -19.50
CA ALA A 35 11.41 21.74 -18.97
C ALA A 35 10.21 22.35 -19.72
N SER A 36 10.41 23.39 -20.54
CA SER A 36 9.38 23.97 -21.41
C SER A 36 9.29 23.30 -22.78
N GLY A 37 10.14 22.32 -23.05
CA GLY A 37 10.32 21.71 -24.37
C GLY A 37 11.09 22.60 -25.35
N THR A 38 11.78 23.64 -24.87
CA THR A 38 12.59 24.50 -25.74
C THR A 38 13.91 23.82 -26.04
N ARG A 39 14.23 23.71 -27.34
CA ARG A 39 15.47 23.09 -27.84
C ARG A 39 16.66 24.04 -27.68
N HIS A 40 17.74 23.54 -27.09
CA HIS A 40 19.04 24.20 -27.00
C HIS A 40 20.08 23.39 -27.78
N LEU A 41 20.72 24.00 -28.78
CA LEU A 41 21.63 23.34 -29.71
C LEU A 41 22.97 24.06 -29.76
N THR A 42 24.05 23.33 -29.48
CA THR A 42 25.44 23.80 -29.61
C THR A 42 26.11 23.03 -30.74
N GLN A 43 26.44 23.72 -31.84
CA GLN A 43 27.19 23.11 -32.94
C GLN A 43 28.69 23.09 -32.58
N LEU A 44 29.26 21.89 -32.53
CA LEU A 44 30.65 21.63 -32.14
C LEU A 44 31.57 21.61 -33.37
N VAL A 45 31.13 20.92 -34.43
CA VAL A 45 31.86 20.79 -35.69
C VAL A 45 30.92 21.17 -36.84
N ASP A 46 31.42 22.00 -37.75
CA ASP A 46 30.73 22.45 -38.95
C ASP A 46 31.55 22.09 -40.18
N ASN A 47 31.06 21.13 -40.97
CA ASN A 47 31.68 20.66 -42.20
C ASN A 47 33.18 20.31 -42.03
N GLY A 48 33.51 19.56 -40.99
CA GLY A 48 34.88 19.14 -40.70
C GLY A 48 35.79 20.22 -40.09
N ALA A 49 35.21 21.32 -39.58
CA ALA A 49 35.95 22.35 -38.85
C ALA A 49 35.35 22.59 -37.45
N ALA A 50 36.21 22.73 -36.43
CA ALA A 50 35.78 23.13 -35.09
C ALA A 50 35.12 24.52 -35.12
N THR A 51 33.99 24.68 -34.44
CA THR A 51 33.32 25.98 -34.30
C THR A 51 33.93 26.79 -33.16
N ALA A 52 33.49 28.05 -33.01
CA ALA A 52 33.88 28.89 -31.88
C ALA A 52 33.40 28.36 -30.50
N ALA A 53 32.48 27.38 -30.49
CA ALA A 53 32.05 26.73 -29.26
C ALA A 53 33.13 25.79 -28.67
N LEU A 54 34.06 25.31 -29.50
CA LEU A 54 35.18 24.47 -29.07
C LEU A 54 36.44 25.32 -28.88
N SER A 55 36.89 25.45 -27.64
CA SER A 55 38.19 26.04 -27.29
C SER A 55 39.13 24.94 -26.80
N GLY A 56 40.17 24.61 -27.57
CA GLY A 56 41.08 23.51 -27.24
C GLY A 56 40.42 22.12 -27.21
N GLY A 57 39.31 21.96 -27.93
CA GLY A 57 38.50 20.73 -27.94
C GLY A 57 37.47 20.63 -26.80
N THR A 58 37.33 21.67 -25.96
CA THR A 58 36.32 21.75 -24.91
C THR A 58 35.20 22.73 -25.30
N ALA A 59 33.94 22.34 -25.09
CA ALA A 59 32.77 23.21 -25.11
C ALA A 59 32.20 23.38 -23.70
N SER A 60 31.68 24.58 -23.41
CA SER A 60 30.98 24.90 -22.17
C SER A 60 29.49 25.02 -22.46
N ILE A 61 28.68 24.16 -21.85
CA ILE A 61 27.23 24.11 -22.07
C ILE A 61 26.55 24.32 -20.72
N ASP A 62 25.69 25.33 -20.61
CA ASP A 62 24.95 25.57 -19.38
C ASP A 62 23.73 24.64 -19.31
N LEU A 63 23.63 23.86 -18.24
CA LEU A 63 22.49 22.97 -18.01
C LEU A 63 21.47 23.66 -17.09
N PRO A 64 20.17 23.60 -17.44
CA PRO A 64 19.11 24.15 -16.60
C PRO A 64 18.85 23.26 -15.38
N GLN A 65 18.16 23.81 -14.38
CA GLN A 65 17.57 22.99 -13.34
C GLN A 65 16.37 22.23 -13.91
N MET A 66 16.37 20.91 -13.78
CA MET A 66 15.30 20.04 -14.24
C MET A 66 15.38 18.66 -13.59
N SER A 67 14.23 17.96 -13.53
CA SER A 67 14.16 16.55 -13.15
C SER A 67 14.06 15.71 -14.41
N GLY A 68 14.99 14.75 -14.60
CA GLY A 68 14.99 13.87 -15.78
C GLY A 68 15.43 14.55 -17.08
N GLY A 69 16.50 15.35 -17.05
CA GLY A 69 17.11 15.94 -18.24
C GLY A 69 18.00 15.00 -19.03
N LYS A 70 18.13 15.27 -20.33
CA LYS A 70 18.97 14.49 -21.24
C LYS A 70 19.64 15.39 -22.26
N ILE A 71 20.94 15.21 -22.44
CA ILE A 71 21.71 15.85 -23.50
C ILE A 71 22.22 14.79 -24.47
N TYR A 72 22.02 15.03 -25.76
CA TYR A 72 22.41 14.16 -26.85
C TYR A 72 23.62 14.72 -27.59
N PHE A 73 24.52 13.83 -27.99
CA PHE A 73 25.66 14.13 -28.84
C PHE A 73 25.43 13.50 -30.20
N LEU A 74 25.25 14.34 -31.22
CA LEU A 74 24.89 13.91 -32.57
C LEU A 74 26.08 14.12 -33.50
N ILE A 75 26.51 13.09 -34.22
CA ILE A 75 27.54 13.19 -35.27
C ILE A 75 26.95 12.71 -36.60
N GLN A 76 26.84 13.64 -37.55
CA GLN A 76 26.27 13.43 -38.87
C GLN A 76 27.37 13.37 -39.93
N ASP A 77 27.18 12.48 -40.90
CA ASP A 77 27.96 12.44 -42.13
C ASP A 77 27.08 12.81 -43.32
N ARG A 78 27.49 13.83 -44.08
CA ARG A 78 26.70 14.47 -45.12
C ARG A 78 27.55 14.84 -46.32
N ASP A 79 27.02 14.74 -47.53
CA ASP A 79 27.67 15.35 -48.70
C ASP A 79 27.71 16.89 -48.53
N PRO A 80 28.88 17.55 -48.55
CA PRO A 80 28.97 19.01 -48.53
C PRO A 80 28.33 19.68 -49.75
N SER A 81 28.07 18.92 -50.83
CA SER A 81 27.57 19.38 -52.12
C SER A 81 26.10 19.03 -52.41
N ASP A 82 25.43 18.25 -51.55
CA ASP A 82 24.04 17.81 -51.70
C ASP A 82 23.05 18.59 -50.80
N THR A 83 21.76 18.41 -51.05
CA THR A 83 20.58 18.92 -50.34
C THR A 83 20.11 18.05 -49.17
N SER A 84 20.93 17.11 -48.71
CA SER A 84 20.59 16.23 -47.57
C SER A 84 20.30 17.04 -46.31
N THR A 85 19.29 16.61 -45.55
CA THR A 85 18.65 17.46 -44.54
C THR A 85 19.54 17.68 -43.32
N ASP A 86 19.73 18.95 -42.95
CA ASP A 86 20.48 19.38 -41.78
C ASP A 86 19.73 19.03 -40.48
N ILE A 87 20.39 18.32 -39.56
CA ILE A 87 19.81 17.91 -38.28
C ILE A 87 19.32 19.11 -37.46
N SER A 88 20.01 20.25 -37.55
CA SER A 88 19.60 21.48 -36.85
C SER A 88 18.21 21.99 -37.27
N THR A 89 17.72 21.54 -38.43
CA THR A 89 16.37 21.84 -38.93
C THR A 89 15.42 20.65 -38.88
N ALA A 90 15.93 19.42 -38.98
CA ALA A 90 15.13 18.21 -38.99
C ALA A 90 14.67 17.75 -37.60
N ILE A 91 15.50 17.91 -36.57
CA ILE A 91 15.21 17.46 -35.20
C ILE A 91 14.79 18.65 -34.35
N THR A 92 13.48 18.87 -34.23
CA THR A 92 12.87 19.93 -33.43
C THR A 92 12.40 19.44 -32.06
N THR A 93 12.10 18.15 -31.90
CA THR A 93 11.69 17.52 -30.65
C THR A 93 12.60 16.35 -30.28
N GLU A 94 12.70 16.05 -28.99
CA GLU A 94 13.54 14.95 -28.50
C GLU A 94 13.14 13.59 -29.10
N SER A 95 11.83 13.32 -29.20
CA SER A 95 11.27 12.08 -29.76
C SER A 95 11.67 11.77 -31.20
N GLN A 96 12.22 12.74 -31.92
CA GLN A 96 12.74 12.54 -33.28
C GLN A 96 14.15 11.96 -33.30
N ILE A 97 14.83 11.84 -32.17
CA ILE A 97 16.10 11.12 -32.06
C ILE A 97 15.80 9.62 -31.88
N SER A 98 16.06 8.83 -32.91
CA SER A 98 15.76 7.38 -32.94
C SER A 98 16.69 6.65 -33.91
N SER A 99 16.73 5.32 -33.84
CA SER A 99 17.47 4.47 -34.80
C SER A 99 17.00 4.70 -36.26
N ALA A 100 15.69 4.94 -36.46
CA ALA A 100 15.10 5.18 -37.77
C ALA A 100 15.51 6.53 -38.37
N SER A 101 15.48 7.60 -37.57
CA SER A 101 15.93 8.93 -38.01
C SER A 101 17.44 9.00 -38.15
N ALA A 102 18.21 8.35 -37.26
CA ALA A 102 19.66 8.15 -37.39
C ALA A 102 20.03 7.50 -38.73
N THR A 103 19.24 6.52 -39.17
CA THR A 103 19.41 5.89 -40.47
C THR A 103 19.08 6.82 -41.63
N THR A 104 17.94 7.49 -41.56
CA THR A 104 17.44 8.35 -42.65
C THR A 104 18.29 9.60 -42.84
N LEU A 105 18.78 10.18 -41.75
CA LEU A 105 19.54 11.44 -41.73
C LEU A 105 21.05 11.20 -41.58
N ASN A 106 21.50 9.95 -41.62
CA ASN A 106 22.90 9.51 -41.58
C ASN A 106 23.72 10.08 -40.40
N TYR A 107 23.23 9.88 -39.17
CA TYR A 107 23.92 10.30 -37.95
C TYR A 107 23.93 9.22 -36.88
N ARG A 108 24.84 9.35 -35.90
CA ARG A 108 24.81 8.61 -34.64
C ARG A 108 24.38 9.50 -33.49
N TYR A 109 23.88 8.91 -32.42
CA TYR A 109 23.55 9.62 -31.19
C TYR A 109 24.03 8.84 -29.96
N ASP A 110 24.52 9.58 -28.98
CA ASP A 110 24.88 9.12 -27.63
C ASP A 110 24.31 10.11 -26.62
N SER A 111 24.13 9.72 -25.35
CA SER A 111 23.50 10.63 -24.38
C SER A 111 24.00 10.50 -22.95
N PHE A 112 23.90 11.62 -22.23
CA PHE A 112 24.06 11.75 -20.80
C PHE A 112 22.73 12.20 -20.19
N GLU A 113 22.28 11.49 -19.15
CA GLU A 113 21.06 11.80 -18.40
C GLU A 113 21.43 12.47 -17.07
N PHE A 114 20.63 13.44 -16.63
CA PHE A 114 20.90 14.21 -15.42
C PHE A 114 19.62 14.71 -14.75
N THR A 115 19.64 14.75 -13.43
CA THR A 115 18.65 15.45 -12.60
C THR A 115 19.38 16.52 -11.78
N LEU A 116 18.89 17.76 -11.86
CA LEU A 116 19.45 18.96 -11.23
C LEU A 116 18.32 19.76 -10.56
N SER A 117 17.69 19.17 -9.54
CA SER A 117 16.56 19.72 -8.79
C SER A 117 16.97 20.54 -7.54
N GLY A 118 18.24 20.47 -7.15
CA GLY A 118 18.79 21.05 -5.93
C GLY A 118 18.58 20.17 -4.69
N THR A 119 18.39 18.86 -4.87
CA THR A 119 18.11 17.91 -3.79
C THR A 119 19.16 16.80 -3.72
N THR A 120 19.25 16.10 -2.59
CA THR A 120 20.19 14.99 -2.39
C THR A 120 20.00 13.83 -3.37
N GLY A 121 18.84 13.74 -4.04
CA GLY A 121 18.55 12.73 -5.06
C GLY A 121 19.06 13.08 -6.46
N ASP A 122 19.66 14.26 -6.65
CA ASP A 122 20.22 14.65 -7.94
C ASP A 122 21.37 13.73 -8.36
N ALA A 123 21.22 13.11 -9.52
CA ALA A 123 22.14 12.14 -10.08
C ALA A 123 22.25 12.28 -11.59
N GLY A 124 23.33 11.76 -12.17
CA GLY A 124 23.51 11.65 -13.60
C GLY A 124 24.20 10.36 -13.98
N ASN A 125 24.01 9.94 -15.22
CA ASN A 125 24.47 8.64 -15.72
C ASN A 125 24.76 8.65 -17.22
N LEU A 126 25.64 7.74 -17.61
CA LEU A 126 25.85 7.36 -19.01
C LEU A 126 24.82 6.29 -19.39
N THR A 127 24.16 6.44 -20.53
CA THR A 127 23.15 5.47 -20.99
C THR A 127 23.40 5.01 -22.42
N SER A 128 23.31 3.70 -22.63
CA SER A 128 23.38 3.02 -23.92
C SER A 128 22.16 2.13 -24.18
N VAL A 129 21.06 2.39 -23.46
CA VAL A 129 19.79 1.67 -23.55
C VAL A 129 19.20 1.75 -24.95
N ASN A 130 19.32 2.92 -25.60
CA ASN A 130 18.76 3.17 -26.94
C ASN A 130 19.78 2.94 -28.08
N GLY A 131 20.96 2.42 -27.76
CA GLY A 131 22.06 2.20 -28.71
C GLY A 131 23.40 2.67 -28.18
N PHE A 132 24.47 2.31 -28.89
CA PHE A 132 25.84 2.69 -28.56
C PHE A 132 26.57 3.24 -29.78
N GLY A 133 27.14 4.45 -29.66
CA GLY A 133 27.94 5.10 -30.70
C GLY A 133 29.37 5.39 -30.27
N LEU A 134 29.56 6.06 -29.12
CA LEU A 134 30.87 6.49 -28.61
C LEU A 134 31.04 6.15 -27.12
N PRO A 135 32.25 5.74 -26.69
CA PRO A 135 32.55 5.70 -25.27
C PRO A 135 32.65 7.12 -24.69
N MET A 136 32.21 7.25 -23.45
CA MET A 136 32.15 8.51 -22.71
C MET A 136 32.78 8.36 -21.32
N GLU A 137 33.38 9.44 -20.81
CA GLU A 137 33.84 9.54 -19.43
C GLU A 137 33.12 10.69 -18.74
N LEU A 138 32.35 10.37 -17.71
CA LEU A 138 31.71 11.33 -16.82
C LEU A 138 32.58 11.49 -15.57
N ALA A 139 32.89 12.73 -15.17
CA ALA A 139 33.63 13.04 -13.96
C ALA A 139 33.03 14.24 -13.21
N VAL A 140 32.70 14.03 -11.93
CA VAL A 140 32.11 15.03 -11.03
C VAL A 140 32.87 14.99 -9.70
N GLY A 141 33.66 16.03 -9.43
CA GLY A 141 34.56 16.03 -8.28
C GLY A 141 35.55 14.86 -8.33
N SER A 142 35.49 13.96 -7.36
CA SER A 142 36.31 12.73 -7.31
C SER A 142 35.61 11.48 -7.85
N GLN A 143 34.35 11.58 -8.27
CA GLN A 143 33.58 10.46 -8.82
C GLN A 143 33.72 10.40 -10.33
N SER A 144 33.77 9.20 -10.90
CA SER A 144 33.79 9.00 -12.35
C SER A 144 33.06 7.73 -12.77
N ALA A 145 32.52 7.75 -14.00
CA ALA A 145 31.85 6.63 -14.64
C ALA A 145 32.29 6.60 -16.10
N SER A 146 32.71 5.43 -16.59
CA SER A 146 33.21 5.32 -17.96
C SER A 146 33.25 3.88 -18.47
N TYR A 147 34.04 3.63 -19.51
CA TYR A 147 34.23 2.35 -20.18
C TYR A 147 35.63 1.81 -19.90
N LYS A 148 35.71 0.52 -19.56
CA LYS A 148 36.95 -0.21 -19.27
C LYS A 148 37.83 -0.43 -20.51
N ILE A 149 37.21 -0.43 -21.69
CA ILE A 149 37.81 -0.76 -22.98
C ILE A 149 37.58 0.36 -24.00
N SER A 150 38.34 0.36 -25.10
CA SER A 150 38.17 1.34 -26.19
C SER A 150 36.86 1.16 -26.94
N GLY A 151 36.43 2.20 -27.65
CA GLY A 151 35.22 2.17 -28.48
C GLY A 151 35.23 1.05 -29.50
N ALA A 152 36.36 0.82 -30.17
CA ALA A 152 36.50 -0.23 -31.17
C ALA A 152 36.30 -1.63 -30.58
N ALA A 153 36.83 -1.87 -29.37
CA ALA A 153 36.66 -3.13 -28.66
C ALA A 153 35.19 -3.32 -28.20
N MET A 154 34.57 -2.25 -27.68
CA MET A 154 33.16 -2.27 -27.28
C MET A 154 32.24 -2.54 -28.47
N PHE A 155 32.42 -1.82 -29.57
CA PHE A 155 31.64 -1.98 -30.81
C PHE A 155 31.79 -3.39 -31.39
N SER A 156 32.99 -3.97 -31.34
CA SER A 156 33.23 -5.35 -31.77
C SER A 156 32.54 -6.37 -30.85
N ALA A 157 32.57 -6.18 -29.54
CA ALA A 157 31.90 -7.06 -28.59
C ALA A 157 30.37 -7.03 -28.77
N LEU A 158 29.81 -5.82 -28.91
CA LEU A 158 28.39 -5.60 -29.14
C LEU A 158 27.92 -6.08 -30.52
N SER A 159 28.74 -5.99 -31.56
CA SER A 159 28.41 -6.55 -32.89
C SER A 159 28.24 -8.07 -32.88
N GLY A 160 28.77 -8.75 -31.86
CA GLY A 160 28.65 -10.20 -31.68
C GLY A 160 27.42 -10.65 -30.89
N THR A 161 26.59 -9.74 -30.37
CA THR A 161 25.45 -10.09 -29.49
C THR A 161 24.24 -10.56 -30.27
N ALA A 162 24.01 -10.00 -31.47
CA ALA A 162 23.00 -10.48 -32.42
C ALA A 162 23.38 -10.10 -33.87
N SER A 163 22.75 -10.78 -34.84
CA SER A 163 23.00 -10.50 -36.26
C SER A 163 22.33 -9.20 -36.69
N GLY A 164 23.06 -8.35 -37.43
CA GLY A 164 22.50 -7.13 -38.03
C GLY A 164 22.41 -5.92 -37.11
N VAL A 165 22.91 -6.00 -35.88
CA VAL A 165 22.87 -4.90 -34.89
C VAL A 165 23.80 -3.73 -35.24
N SER A 166 24.83 -3.99 -36.06
CA SER A 166 25.82 -2.98 -36.44
C SER A 166 25.38 -2.20 -37.67
N SER A 167 25.41 -0.87 -37.58
CA SER A 167 25.13 0.03 -38.69
C SER A 167 26.40 0.79 -39.10
N THR A 168 26.47 1.20 -40.37
CA THR A 168 27.54 2.06 -40.91
C THR A 168 26.96 3.38 -41.41
N PHE A 169 27.80 4.41 -41.54
CA PHE A 169 27.42 5.61 -42.26
C PHE A 169 27.21 5.27 -43.74
N ALA A 170 26.14 5.81 -44.32
CA ALA A 170 25.82 5.65 -45.72
C ALA A 170 26.89 6.31 -46.59
N SER A 171 27.17 5.75 -47.76
CA SER A 171 28.12 6.33 -48.72
C SER A 171 27.52 7.54 -49.43
N VAL A 172 27.62 8.70 -48.79
CA VAL A 172 27.07 9.98 -49.27
C VAL A 172 28.16 10.96 -49.71
N GLY A 173 29.44 10.53 -49.77
CA GLY A 173 30.56 11.41 -50.11
C GLY A 173 31.06 12.22 -48.92
N GLY A 174 30.65 11.85 -47.71
CA GLY A 174 31.18 12.36 -46.46
C GLY A 174 32.45 11.63 -46.03
N ALA A 175 33.14 12.17 -45.03
CA ALA A 175 34.41 11.61 -44.56
C ALA A 175 34.25 10.38 -43.65
N LEU A 176 33.03 10.10 -43.17
CA LEU A 176 32.74 8.91 -42.35
C LEU A 176 32.10 7.76 -43.15
N ASP A 177 31.91 7.92 -44.46
CA ASP A 177 31.37 6.94 -45.40
C ASP A 177 31.86 5.50 -45.11
N GLY A 178 30.92 4.58 -44.84
CA GLY A 178 31.22 3.16 -44.63
C GLY A 178 31.86 2.80 -43.29
N LEU A 179 32.17 3.77 -42.42
CA LEU A 179 32.62 3.51 -41.05
C LEU A 179 31.44 3.11 -40.15
N GLY A 180 31.72 2.34 -39.10
CA GLY A 180 30.72 1.94 -38.10
C GLY A 180 30.07 3.16 -37.46
N ARG A 181 28.74 3.25 -37.52
CA ARG A 181 27.95 4.41 -37.06
C ARG A 181 27.47 4.23 -35.63
N MET A 182 26.75 3.15 -35.36
CA MET A 182 26.23 2.80 -34.04
C MET A 182 25.82 1.32 -34.01
N ILE A 183 25.75 0.77 -32.80
CA ILE A 183 25.07 -0.49 -32.51
C ILE A 183 23.64 -0.19 -32.07
N ASN A 184 22.67 -0.85 -32.70
CA ASN A 184 21.29 -0.84 -32.26
C ASN A 184 21.15 -1.69 -30.98
N ALA A 185 20.49 -1.14 -29.97
CA ALA A 185 20.21 -1.85 -28.72
C ALA A 185 18.89 -2.61 -28.77
N PRO A 186 18.69 -3.62 -27.89
CA PRO A 186 17.43 -4.35 -27.80
C PRO A 186 16.20 -3.47 -27.64
N ALA A 187 16.28 -2.38 -26.88
CA ALA A 187 15.15 -1.46 -26.65
C ALA A 187 14.57 -0.82 -27.92
N GLY A 188 15.34 -0.77 -29.02
CA GLY A 188 14.97 -0.06 -30.26
C GLY A 188 15.05 -0.88 -31.55
N ASP A 189 15.35 -2.19 -31.48
CA ASP A 189 15.49 -3.06 -32.66
C ASP A 189 14.94 -4.47 -32.40
N SER A 190 13.62 -4.62 -32.56
CA SER A 190 12.93 -5.91 -32.43
C SER A 190 13.24 -6.92 -33.54
N THR A 191 13.93 -6.48 -34.61
CA THR A 191 14.36 -7.35 -35.70
C THR A 191 15.61 -8.14 -35.34
N ALA A 192 16.59 -7.47 -34.75
CA ALA A 192 17.82 -8.11 -34.31
C ALA A 192 17.67 -8.80 -32.95
N PHE A 193 16.79 -8.28 -32.08
CA PHE A 193 16.47 -8.83 -30.76
C PHE A 193 14.98 -9.19 -30.67
N PRO A 194 14.53 -10.26 -31.34
CA PRO A 194 13.14 -10.66 -31.32
C PRO A 194 12.76 -11.27 -29.96
N ALA A 195 11.50 -11.08 -29.55
CA ALA A 195 10.95 -11.69 -28.34
C ALA A 195 11.13 -13.23 -28.30
N SER A 196 11.15 -13.87 -29.48
CA SER A 196 11.33 -15.33 -29.62
C SER A 196 12.68 -15.86 -29.10
N ASP A 197 13.67 -14.99 -28.87
CA ASP A 197 14.94 -15.39 -28.24
C ASP A 197 14.70 -15.94 -26.82
N TRP A 198 13.63 -15.48 -26.16
CA TRP A 198 13.27 -15.84 -24.79
C TRP A 198 12.40 -17.10 -24.68
N SER A 199 11.76 -17.54 -25.78
CA SER A 199 10.68 -18.53 -25.70
C SER A 199 11.12 -19.84 -25.02
N ALA A 200 12.29 -20.39 -25.36
CA ALA A 200 12.76 -21.63 -24.72
C ALA A 200 12.96 -21.50 -23.21
N TYR A 201 13.38 -20.31 -22.75
CA TYR A 201 13.61 -20.02 -21.34
C TYR A 201 12.28 -19.81 -20.60
N VAL A 202 11.35 -19.05 -21.18
CA VAL A 202 10.00 -18.81 -20.63
C VAL A 202 9.18 -20.12 -20.58
N GLU A 203 9.22 -20.94 -21.63
CA GLU A 203 8.57 -22.26 -21.67
C GLU A 203 9.06 -23.19 -20.56
N GLY A 204 10.33 -23.07 -20.16
CA GLY A 204 10.92 -23.84 -19.06
C GLY A 204 10.21 -23.66 -17.72
N PHE A 205 9.47 -22.57 -17.55
CA PHE A 205 8.76 -22.24 -16.31
C PHE A 205 7.26 -22.54 -16.35
N LYS A 206 6.72 -23.09 -17.44
CA LYS A 206 5.30 -23.53 -17.53
C LYS A 206 5.03 -24.81 -16.73
N THR A 207 5.29 -24.72 -15.43
CA THR A 207 5.06 -25.74 -14.42
C THR A 207 4.27 -25.10 -13.28
N SER A 208 3.43 -25.87 -12.58
CA SER A 208 2.51 -25.28 -11.59
C SER A 208 3.21 -24.44 -10.53
N GLU A 209 4.37 -24.90 -10.06
CA GLU A 209 5.16 -24.27 -8.99
C GLU A 209 6.65 -24.30 -9.35
N PRO A 210 7.13 -23.34 -10.19
CA PRO A 210 8.54 -23.29 -10.60
C PRO A 210 9.47 -22.84 -9.45
N GLY A 211 8.91 -22.45 -8.30
CA GLY A 211 9.65 -22.07 -7.10
C GLY A 211 10.33 -20.70 -7.18
N LEU A 212 9.81 -19.81 -8.04
CA LEU A 212 10.32 -18.46 -8.26
C LEU A 212 9.67 -17.50 -7.27
N ILE A 213 10.50 -16.72 -6.57
CA ILE A 213 10.08 -15.71 -5.61
C ILE A 213 10.80 -14.39 -5.92
N VAL A 214 10.05 -13.33 -6.11
CA VAL A 214 10.59 -11.96 -6.23
C VAL A 214 10.11 -11.13 -5.05
N SER A 215 11.01 -10.40 -4.41
CA SER A 215 10.72 -9.52 -3.29
C SER A 215 11.57 -8.27 -3.30
N GLY A 216 11.02 -7.19 -2.77
CA GLY A 216 11.67 -5.89 -2.70
C GLY A 216 10.75 -4.84 -2.07
N LEU A 217 11.08 -3.58 -2.28
CA LEU A 217 10.34 -2.43 -1.79
C LEU A 217 9.86 -1.55 -2.94
N PHE A 218 8.59 -1.16 -2.91
CA PHE A 218 8.11 -0.04 -3.70
C PHE A 218 8.16 1.21 -2.82
N ASN A 219 8.87 2.24 -3.27
CA ASN A 219 9.11 3.45 -2.48
C ASN A 219 7.93 4.44 -2.44
N GLY A 220 6.82 4.11 -3.13
CA GLY A 220 5.68 5.02 -3.29
C GLY A 220 5.96 6.09 -4.33
N ALA A 221 5.07 6.23 -5.31
CA ALA A 221 5.24 7.17 -6.41
C ALA A 221 3.89 7.45 -7.10
N PRO A 222 3.75 8.60 -7.79
CA PRO A 222 2.67 8.79 -8.73
C PRO A 222 2.89 7.99 -10.02
N ASP A 223 1.84 7.35 -10.52
CA ASP A 223 1.85 6.67 -11.81
C ASP A 223 1.78 7.63 -13.01
N ALA A 224 1.70 7.08 -14.22
CA ALA A 224 1.57 7.85 -15.46
C ALA A 224 0.26 8.68 -15.54
N ASN A 225 -0.73 8.34 -14.71
CA ASN A 225 -1.99 9.08 -14.57
C ASN A 225 -1.93 10.12 -13.44
N ASN A 226 -0.76 10.29 -12.80
CA ASN A 226 -0.53 11.10 -11.60
C ASN A 226 -1.31 10.60 -10.37
N ALA A 227 -1.64 9.31 -10.31
CA ALA A 227 -2.23 8.68 -9.14
C ALA A 227 -1.12 8.22 -8.19
N TRP A 228 -1.09 8.74 -6.97
CA TRP A 228 -0.13 8.32 -5.96
C TRP A 228 -0.47 6.93 -5.42
N HIS A 229 0.53 6.05 -5.43
CA HIS A 229 0.47 4.72 -4.85
C HIS A 229 1.34 4.65 -3.59
N ASN A 230 0.82 4.01 -2.55
CA ASN A 230 1.52 3.90 -1.27
C ASN A 230 2.77 3.03 -1.39
N ALA A 231 3.82 3.40 -0.66
CA ALA A 231 5.00 2.59 -0.51
C ALA A 231 4.69 1.30 0.26
N GLY A 232 5.47 0.25 0.04
CA GLY A 232 5.30 -1.00 0.77
C GLY A 232 6.25 -2.10 0.32
N TYR A 233 6.38 -3.10 1.19
CA TYR A 233 7.10 -4.33 0.88
C TYR A 233 6.29 -5.24 -0.04
N PHE A 234 6.95 -5.84 -1.03
CA PHE A 234 6.34 -6.87 -1.87
C PHE A 234 7.11 -8.18 -1.83
N ALA A 235 6.37 -9.28 -1.92
CA ALA A 235 6.91 -10.61 -2.14
C ALA A 235 5.91 -11.44 -2.94
N TYR A 236 6.34 -11.96 -4.08
CA TYR A 236 5.46 -12.62 -5.06
C TYR A 236 6.03 -13.95 -5.51
N THR A 237 5.16 -14.95 -5.65
CA THR A 237 5.49 -16.26 -6.21
C THR A 237 4.95 -16.42 -7.62
N LEU A 238 5.74 -17.01 -8.51
CA LEU A 238 5.29 -17.36 -9.86
C LEU A 238 4.56 -18.70 -9.84
N THR A 239 3.41 -18.78 -10.52
CA THR A 239 2.70 -20.03 -10.81
C THR A 239 2.24 -20.05 -12.27
N TRP A 240 2.10 -21.24 -12.85
CA TRP A 240 1.54 -21.41 -14.20
C TRP A 240 0.14 -22.04 -14.12
N ASP A 241 -0.84 -21.39 -14.73
CA ASP A 241 -2.18 -21.92 -14.92
C ASP A 241 -2.40 -22.23 -16.41
N PRO A 242 -2.41 -23.50 -16.84
CA PRO A 242 -2.62 -23.88 -18.24
C PRO A 242 -4.07 -23.74 -18.72
N THR A 243 -5.01 -23.42 -17.82
CA THR A 243 -6.46 -23.45 -18.09
C THR A 243 -7.12 -22.07 -18.11
N HIS A 244 -6.45 -21.03 -17.59
CA HIS A 244 -6.97 -19.68 -17.58
C HIS A 244 -7.25 -19.17 -19.01
N ALA A 245 -8.43 -18.60 -19.21
CA ALA A 245 -8.82 -17.98 -20.47
C ALA A 245 -8.47 -16.48 -20.42
N ASN A 246 -7.49 -16.08 -21.24
CA ASN A 246 -6.98 -14.72 -21.26
C ASN A 246 -7.90 -13.78 -22.06
N ILE A 247 -7.84 -12.47 -21.76
CA ILE A 247 -8.60 -11.43 -22.46
C ILE A 247 -8.26 -11.34 -23.96
N ASP A 248 -7.01 -11.65 -24.31
CA ASP A 248 -6.52 -11.71 -25.70
C ASP A 248 -7.06 -12.93 -26.48
N GLY A 249 -7.85 -13.79 -25.84
CA GLY A 249 -8.44 -15.01 -26.43
C GLY A 249 -7.52 -16.24 -26.39
N THR A 250 -6.32 -16.14 -25.81
CA THR A 250 -5.42 -17.28 -25.60
C THR A 250 -5.79 -18.07 -24.34
N THR A 251 -5.17 -19.23 -24.14
CA THR A 251 -5.31 -20.04 -22.93
C THR A 251 -3.95 -20.32 -22.33
N GLY A 252 -3.86 -20.19 -21.01
CA GLY A 252 -2.64 -20.41 -20.25
C GLY A 252 -1.96 -19.11 -19.86
N THR A 253 -1.64 -18.93 -18.58
CA THR A 253 -0.99 -17.72 -18.08
C THR A 253 -0.03 -17.98 -16.93
N PHE A 254 0.93 -17.07 -16.77
CA PHE A 254 1.64 -16.92 -15.52
C PHE A 254 0.85 -16.03 -14.56
N TRP A 255 0.93 -16.39 -13.29
CA TRP A 255 0.42 -15.61 -12.16
C TRP A 255 1.56 -15.32 -11.21
N LEU A 256 1.89 -14.04 -11.03
CA LEU A 256 2.62 -13.58 -9.87
C LEU A 256 1.59 -13.36 -8.76
N SER A 257 1.72 -14.13 -7.68
CA SER A 257 0.77 -14.13 -6.56
C SER A 257 1.46 -13.53 -5.33
N PRO A 258 0.85 -12.57 -4.63
CA PRO A 258 1.45 -12.03 -3.41
C PRO A 258 1.53 -13.15 -2.35
N THR A 259 2.63 -13.20 -1.61
CA THR A 259 2.71 -14.02 -0.40
C THR A 259 1.90 -13.36 0.72
N ASP A 260 1.66 -14.11 1.81
CA ASP A 260 0.93 -13.59 2.97
C ASP A 260 1.58 -12.30 3.53
N GLN A 261 2.91 -12.23 3.52
CA GLN A 261 3.71 -11.11 4.04
C GLN A 261 3.93 -9.96 3.05
N SER A 262 3.38 -10.04 1.84
CA SER A 262 3.44 -8.94 0.86
C SER A 262 2.43 -7.85 1.24
N GLN A 263 2.85 -6.62 1.45
CA GLN A 263 1.94 -5.48 1.67
C GLN A 263 1.34 -4.97 0.36
N ILE A 264 2.09 -5.10 -0.75
CA ILE A 264 1.55 -4.91 -2.09
C ILE A 264 0.74 -6.16 -2.46
N LYS A 265 -0.59 -6.02 -2.59
CA LYS A 265 -1.52 -7.12 -2.93
C LYS A 265 -1.99 -7.04 -4.39
N GLY A 266 -2.77 -8.04 -4.81
CA GLY A 266 -3.26 -8.19 -6.18
C GLY A 266 -2.49 -9.25 -6.95
N TYR A 267 -3.18 -10.06 -7.74
CA TYR A 267 -2.58 -11.12 -8.56
C TYR A 267 -2.24 -10.55 -9.94
N ILE A 268 -0.97 -10.61 -10.34
CA ILE A 268 -0.53 -10.09 -11.63
C ILE A 268 -0.52 -11.23 -12.65
N GLN A 269 -1.35 -11.09 -13.68
CA GLN A 269 -1.49 -11.98 -14.81
C GLN A 269 -0.60 -11.49 -15.95
N ILE A 270 0.20 -12.39 -16.53
CA ILE A 270 0.97 -12.12 -17.75
C ILE A 270 1.05 -13.37 -18.62
N THR A 271 0.72 -13.23 -19.90
CA THR A 271 0.84 -14.35 -20.85
C THR A 271 2.31 -14.58 -21.22
N PRO A 272 2.71 -15.78 -21.68
CA PRO A 272 4.07 -16.03 -22.14
C PRO A 272 4.54 -15.06 -23.22
N ALA A 273 3.67 -14.73 -24.20
CA ALA A 273 4.00 -13.82 -25.28
C ALA A 273 4.23 -12.39 -24.78
N GLU A 274 3.40 -11.90 -23.85
CA GLU A 274 3.56 -10.58 -23.25
C GLU A 274 4.82 -10.52 -22.36
N LEU A 275 5.17 -11.60 -21.66
CA LEU A 275 6.42 -11.70 -20.92
C LEU A 275 7.63 -11.66 -21.87
N GLU A 276 7.65 -12.46 -22.92
CA GLU A 276 8.72 -12.48 -23.93
C GLU A 276 8.93 -11.10 -24.58
N ASN A 277 7.84 -10.39 -24.88
CA ASN A 277 7.87 -9.01 -25.41
C ASN A 277 8.39 -7.98 -24.39
N SER A 278 8.40 -8.32 -23.10
CA SER A 278 8.74 -7.38 -22.04
C SER A 278 10.19 -7.44 -21.59
N ILE A 279 10.88 -8.57 -21.76
CA ILE A 279 12.23 -8.75 -21.22
C ILE A 279 13.24 -7.78 -21.87
N TYR A 280 13.19 -7.59 -23.19
CA TYR A 280 14.05 -6.61 -23.88
C TYR A 280 13.51 -5.18 -23.87
N GLN A 281 12.19 -4.99 -23.99
CA GLN A 281 11.61 -3.69 -24.39
C GLN A 281 10.44 -3.21 -23.51
N THR A 282 10.05 -3.96 -22.48
CA THR A 282 8.91 -3.65 -21.58
C THR A 282 7.60 -3.33 -22.33
N LEU A 283 7.42 -3.85 -23.55
CA LEU A 283 6.24 -3.55 -24.39
C LEU A 283 5.00 -4.36 -24.02
N GLY A 284 5.15 -5.38 -23.17
CA GLY A 284 4.05 -6.27 -22.85
C GLY A 284 3.01 -5.64 -21.96
N THR A 285 1.85 -6.28 -21.96
CA THR A 285 0.67 -5.96 -21.16
C THR A 285 0.49 -7.01 -20.07
N ALA A 286 0.26 -6.54 -18.85
CA ALA A 286 -0.14 -7.33 -17.70
C ALA A 286 -1.51 -6.86 -17.20
N TYR A 287 -2.17 -7.72 -16.42
CA TYR A 287 -3.45 -7.42 -15.80
C TYR A 287 -3.39 -7.75 -14.31
N VAL A 288 -4.00 -6.92 -13.48
CA VAL A 288 -4.03 -7.12 -12.03
C VAL A 288 -5.42 -7.59 -11.62
N TYR A 289 -5.52 -8.56 -10.72
CA TYR A 289 -6.79 -9.10 -10.23
C TYR A 289 -6.85 -9.05 -8.70
N GLN A 290 -8.02 -8.82 -8.13
CA GLN A 290 -8.20 -8.94 -6.68
C GLN A 290 -8.13 -10.40 -6.24
N ASN A 291 -8.74 -11.31 -7.01
CA ASN A 291 -8.60 -12.76 -6.90
C ASN A 291 -8.38 -13.38 -8.28
N LYS A 292 -7.60 -14.45 -8.36
CA LYS A 292 -7.37 -15.21 -9.62
C LYS A 292 -8.67 -15.72 -10.27
N THR A 293 -9.73 -15.86 -9.48
CA THR A 293 -11.04 -16.36 -9.92
C THR A 293 -11.98 -15.27 -10.42
N ASP A 294 -11.61 -13.99 -10.28
CA ASP A 294 -12.46 -12.89 -10.72
C ASP A 294 -12.62 -12.92 -12.24
N ALA A 295 -13.82 -12.59 -12.71
CA ALA A 295 -14.15 -12.65 -14.14
C ALA A 295 -13.50 -11.52 -14.95
N SER A 296 -13.16 -10.41 -14.30
CA SER A 296 -12.54 -9.22 -14.89
C SER A 296 -11.34 -8.77 -14.05
N PRO A 297 -10.31 -8.18 -14.66
CA PRO A 297 -9.22 -7.57 -13.91
C PRO A 297 -9.70 -6.33 -13.15
N TYR A 298 -8.88 -5.93 -12.20
CA TYR A 298 -9.00 -4.69 -11.45
C TYR A 298 -8.62 -3.49 -12.33
N THR A 299 -9.48 -2.47 -12.36
CA THR A 299 -9.18 -1.19 -13.02
C THR A 299 -8.34 -0.32 -12.10
N ILE A 300 -7.09 -0.09 -12.46
CA ILE A 300 -6.19 0.82 -11.71
C ILE A 300 -6.79 2.23 -11.72
N ALA A 301 -6.79 2.90 -10.56
CA ALA A 301 -7.38 4.22 -10.40
C ALA A 301 -6.91 5.18 -11.51
N TYR A 302 -7.86 5.86 -12.18
CA TYR A 302 -7.63 6.86 -13.24
C TYR A 302 -6.97 6.38 -14.54
N SER A 303 -6.62 5.10 -14.65
CA SER A 303 -6.08 4.55 -15.91
C SER A 303 -7.11 4.53 -17.04
N GLY A 304 -8.39 4.37 -16.70
CA GLY A 304 -9.48 4.18 -17.67
C GLY A 304 -9.43 2.85 -18.42
N THR A 305 -8.53 1.93 -18.04
CA THR A 305 -8.31 0.63 -18.68
C THR A 305 -7.79 -0.39 -17.66
N ASP A 306 -8.14 -1.66 -17.86
CA ASP A 306 -7.67 -2.75 -16.99
C ASP A 306 -6.26 -3.23 -17.39
N ALA A 307 -5.81 -2.87 -18.60
CA ALA A 307 -4.50 -3.21 -19.13
C ALA A 307 -3.41 -2.31 -18.52
N MET A 308 -2.36 -2.94 -18.00
CA MET A 308 -1.19 -2.26 -17.42
C MET A 308 0.06 -2.61 -18.25
N ASN A 309 0.85 -1.61 -18.62
CA ASN A 309 2.16 -1.88 -19.23
C ASN A 309 3.11 -2.50 -18.19
N VAL A 310 3.96 -3.44 -18.61
CA VAL A 310 4.89 -4.12 -17.71
C VAL A 310 5.90 -3.16 -17.05
N GLY A 311 6.24 -2.05 -17.70
CA GLY A 311 7.09 -0.98 -17.15
C GLY A 311 6.30 0.17 -16.52
N ALA A 312 5.03 -0.03 -16.12
CA ALA A 312 4.24 1.01 -15.47
C ALA A 312 4.90 1.49 -14.16
N ASN A 313 4.86 2.80 -13.89
CA ASN A 313 5.40 3.39 -12.67
C ASN A 313 4.41 3.28 -11.49
N ASN A 314 4.05 2.07 -11.09
CA ASN A 314 3.17 1.81 -9.94
C ASN A 314 3.66 0.58 -9.15
N GLN A 315 2.97 0.22 -8.06
CA GLN A 315 3.41 -0.86 -7.18
C GLN A 315 3.52 -2.22 -7.86
N TRP A 316 2.69 -2.51 -8.87
CA TRP A 316 2.74 -3.78 -9.60
C TRP A 316 3.79 -3.78 -10.72
N GLY A 317 4.04 -2.64 -11.35
CA GLY A 317 5.13 -2.45 -12.29
C GLY A 317 6.52 -2.59 -11.63
N GLU A 318 6.66 -2.21 -10.36
CA GLU A 318 7.89 -2.49 -9.59
C GLU A 318 8.10 -4.00 -9.38
N VAL A 319 7.04 -4.75 -9.04
CA VAL A 319 7.11 -6.23 -8.95
C VAL A 319 7.57 -6.83 -10.28
N LEU A 320 6.99 -6.36 -11.39
CA LEU A 320 7.34 -6.82 -12.72
C LEU A 320 8.76 -6.42 -13.14
N THR A 321 9.22 -5.25 -12.72
CA THR A 321 10.58 -4.75 -12.95
C THR A 321 11.61 -5.70 -12.33
N GLN A 322 11.40 -6.16 -11.09
CA GLN A 322 12.24 -7.22 -10.50
C GLN A 322 12.10 -8.53 -11.26
N PHE A 323 10.88 -8.92 -11.63
CA PHE A 323 10.63 -10.17 -12.36
C PHE A 323 11.37 -10.24 -13.70
N VAL A 324 11.30 -9.20 -14.54
CA VAL A 324 12.01 -9.17 -15.83
C VAL A 324 13.52 -9.02 -15.65
N THR A 325 13.98 -8.34 -14.59
CA THR A 325 15.42 -8.29 -14.23
C THR A 325 16.00 -9.70 -14.02
N GLY A 326 15.24 -10.59 -13.37
CA GLY A 326 15.61 -11.99 -13.16
C GLY A 326 15.84 -12.77 -14.47
N PHE A 327 15.00 -12.50 -15.49
CA PHE A 327 15.19 -13.05 -16.83
C PHE A 327 16.40 -12.44 -17.54
N SER A 328 16.50 -11.11 -17.56
CA SER A 328 17.57 -10.38 -18.25
C SER A 328 18.96 -10.78 -17.76
N ALA A 329 19.13 -10.97 -16.45
CA ALA A 329 20.38 -11.40 -15.84
C ALA A 329 20.62 -12.93 -15.89
N GLY A 330 19.61 -13.73 -16.28
CA GLY A 330 19.71 -15.19 -16.36
C GLY A 330 19.76 -15.88 -14.99
N TYR A 331 19.04 -15.36 -13.99
CA TYR A 331 19.02 -15.91 -12.62
C TYR A 331 18.07 -17.10 -12.45
N PHE A 332 16.93 -17.10 -13.14
CA PHE A 332 15.93 -18.15 -12.96
C PHE A 332 16.41 -19.51 -13.50
N GLY A 333 16.03 -20.59 -12.80
CA GLY A 333 16.44 -21.95 -13.11
C GLY A 333 17.91 -22.26 -12.78
N ALA A 334 18.65 -21.33 -12.18
CA ALA A 334 20.09 -21.44 -11.93
C ALA A 334 20.46 -21.63 -10.45
N LEU A 335 21.62 -22.26 -10.24
CA LEU A 335 22.26 -22.41 -8.94
C LEU A 335 23.61 -21.70 -8.95
N GLY A 336 23.78 -20.71 -8.07
CA GLY A 336 25.05 -20.03 -7.84
C GLY A 336 26.02 -20.94 -7.09
N THR A 337 27.29 -20.90 -7.49
CA THR A 337 28.39 -21.57 -6.80
C THR A 337 29.00 -20.60 -5.78
N PRO A 338 28.94 -20.89 -4.47
CA PRO A 338 29.49 -20.00 -3.46
C PRO A 338 30.96 -19.65 -3.73
N LEU A 339 31.31 -18.36 -3.58
CA LEU A 339 32.69 -17.89 -3.75
C LEU A 339 33.66 -18.54 -2.75
N ASN A 340 33.18 -18.78 -1.53
CA ASN A 340 33.92 -19.53 -0.53
C ASN A 340 33.76 -21.03 -0.78
N SER A 341 34.82 -21.68 -1.27
CA SER A 341 34.86 -23.14 -1.47
C SER A 341 34.61 -24.00 -0.21
N GLY A 342 34.67 -23.41 0.99
CA GLY A 342 34.28 -24.07 2.23
C GLY A 342 32.77 -24.16 2.44
N VAL A 343 31.97 -23.44 1.65
CA VAL A 343 30.51 -23.50 1.61
C VAL A 343 30.09 -24.45 0.50
N THR A 344 29.36 -25.51 0.86
CA THR A 344 29.00 -26.59 -0.08
C THR A 344 27.55 -26.52 -0.57
N THR A 345 26.70 -25.73 0.11
CA THR A 345 25.32 -25.52 -0.30
C THR A 345 25.27 -24.52 -1.45
N PRO A 346 24.68 -24.87 -2.60
CA PRO A 346 24.49 -23.92 -3.70
C PRO A 346 23.58 -22.75 -3.32
N VAL A 347 23.76 -21.62 -3.99
CA VAL A 347 22.89 -20.44 -3.84
C VAL A 347 21.71 -20.57 -4.81
N HIS A 348 20.47 -20.57 -4.30
CA HIS A 348 19.28 -20.70 -5.14
C HIS A 348 18.88 -19.34 -5.74
N LEU A 349 19.06 -19.18 -7.05
CA LEU A 349 18.82 -17.92 -7.76
C LEU A 349 17.37 -17.74 -8.24
N ASN A 350 16.50 -18.71 -7.98
CA ASN A 350 15.05 -18.54 -8.14
C ASN A 350 14.44 -17.53 -7.16
N ASN A 351 15.20 -17.09 -6.16
CA ASN A 351 14.76 -16.10 -5.18
C ASN A 351 15.58 -14.81 -5.31
N SER A 352 14.91 -13.68 -5.51
CA SER A 352 15.59 -12.39 -5.73
C SER A 352 16.47 -11.93 -4.57
N ILE A 353 16.21 -12.41 -3.35
CA ILE A 353 17.05 -12.15 -2.17
C ILE A 353 18.46 -12.72 -2.30
N ASN A 354 18.75 -13.51 -3.34
CA ASN A 354 20.04 -14.12 -3.63
C ASN A 354 20.67 -13.61 -4.93
N TRP A 355 20.11 -12.57 -5.57
CA TRP A 355 20.62 -11.99 -6.82
C TRP A 355 21.85 -11.10 -6.60
N ASP A 356 22.88 -11.69 -5.98
CA ASP A 356 24.20 -11.11 -5.94
C ASP A 356 24.73 -10.95 -7.39
N PRO A 357 25.17 -9.75 -7.79
CA PRO A 357 25.65 -9.51 -9.15
C PRO A 357 26.75 -10.48 -9.57
N THR A 358 27.50 -11.05 -8.62
CA THR A 358 28.52 -12.07 -8.90
C THR A 358 27.99 -13.31 -9.65
N TYR A 359 26.66 -13.53 -9.61
CA TYR A 359 25.97 -14.61 -10.32
C TYR A 359 25.28 -14.18 -11.63
N ALA A 360 25.34 -12.90 -12.00
CA ALA A 360 24.68 -12.38 -13.21
C ALA A 360 25.38 -12.86 -14.49
N PHE A 361 24.59 -13.03 -15.56
CA PHE A 361 25.06 -13.31 -16.92
C PHE A 361 25.99 -14.54 -17.02
N GLY A 362 25.68 -15.59 -16.24
CA GLY A 362 26.38 -16.87 -16.28
C GLY A 362 27.66 -16.97 -15.47
N ASN A 363 28.07 -15.91 -14.76
CA ASN A 363 29.25 -15.94 -13.91
C ASN A 363 29.00 -16.76 -12.64
N ASN A 364 29.91 -17.68 -12.28
CA ASN A 364 29.79 -18.50 -11.06
C ASN A 364 28.46 -19.29 -10.94
N VAL A 365 27.79 -19.58 -12.05
CA VAL A 365 26.50 -20.30 -12.07
C VAL A 365 26.65 -21.71 -12.65
N ASN A 366 25.82 -22.62 -12.16
CA ASN A 366 25.52 -23.89 -12.80
C ASN A 366 24.04 -23.94 -13.23
N TYR A 367 23.80 -24.03 -14.53
CA TYR A 367 22.45 -24.09 -15.13
C TYR A 367 21.83 -25.49 -15.19
N GLY A 368 22.59 -26.54 -14.89
CA GLY A 368 22.12 -27.92 -15.03
C GLY A 368 21.66 -28.22 -16.47
N ALA A 369 20.47 -28.83 -16.60
CA ALA A 369 19.86 -29.19 -17.89
C ALA A 369 18.70 -28.25 -18.30
N ALA A 370 18.42 -27.22 -17.51
CA ALA A 370 17.33 -26.28 -17.81
C ALA A 370 17.71 -25.38 -19.00
N ALA A 371 16.70 -25.04 -19.82
CA ALA A 371 16.86 -23.97 -20.80
C ALA A 371 17.13 -22.66 -20.04
N HIS A 372 18.14 -21.92 -20.49
CA HIS A 372 18.56 -20.68 -19.88
C HIS A 372 18.95 -19.69 -20.99
N PHE A 373 18.74 -18.42 -20.71
CA PHE A 373 19.12 -17.32 -21.58
C PHE A 373 19.35 -16.06 -20.74
N TRP A 374 19.97 -15.05 -21.32
CA TRP A 374 20.15 -13.74 -20.71
C TRP A 374 20.39 -12.69 -21.80
N ASP A 375 20.31 -11.42 -21.45
CA ASP A 375 20.56 -10.34 -22.40
C ASP A 375 22.07 -10.21 -22.66
N HIS A 376 22.52 -10.72 -23.80
CA HIS A 376 23.92 -10.62 -24.24
C HIS A 376 24.38 -9.17 -24.48
N TYR A 377 23.49 -8.24 -24.85
CA TYR A 377 23.85 -6.84 -25.00
C TYR A 377 24.18 -6.23 -23.63
N SER A 378 23.27 -6.38 -22.66
CA SER A 378 23.51 -5.94 -21.28
C SER A 378 24.74 -6.59 -20.64
N ALA A 379 25.00 -7.87 -20.89
CA ALA A 379 26.17 -8.57 -20.36
C ALA A 379 27.51 -7.90 -20.75
N VAL A 380 27.59 -7.33 -21.96
CA VAL A 380 28.80 -6.62 -22.43
C VAL A 380 29.00 -5.32 -21.65
N PHE A 381 27.93 -4.54 -21.43
CA PHE A 381 27.99 -3.31 -20.62
C PHE A 381 28.32 -3.60 -19.16
N TYR A 382 27.67 -4.62 -18.60
CA TYR A 382 27.91 -5.09 -17.23
C TYR A 382 29.39 -5.44 -16.99
N ALA A 383 30.04 -6.09 -17.97
CA ALA A 383 31.44 -6.51 -17.84
C ALA A 383 32.48 -5.40 -18.14
N ASN A 384 32.10 -4.35 -18.88
CA ASN A 384 33.05 -3.42 -19.49
C ASN A 384 32.74 -1.94 -19.33
N SER A 385 31.71 -1.55 -18.56
CA SER A 385 31.35 -0.14 -18.41
C SER A 385 30.63 0.16 -17.09
N ASN A 386 30.57 1.44 -16.75
CA ASN A 386 29.66 1.99 -15.75
C ASN A 386 28.48 2.71 -16.46
N SER A 387 27.96 2.14 -17.54
CA SER A 387 26.82 2.70 -18.30
C SER A 387 25.64 1.75 -18.30
N TYR A 388 24.42 2.29 -18.39
CA TYR A 388 23.22 1.47 -18.58
C TYR A 388 23.22 0.77 -19.95
N GLY A 389 23.12 -0.56 -19.93
CA GLY A 389 22.99 -1.39 -21.13
C GLY A 389 21.55 -1.82 -21.45
N SER A 390 20.64 -1.76 -20.48
CA SER A 390 19.20 -2.03 -20.64
C SER A 390 18.36 -1.17 -19.70
N ASN A 391 17.03 -1.23 -19.87
CA ASN A 391 16.05 -0.50 -19.09
C ASN A 391 16.21 -0.66 -17.57
N TYR A 392 16.74 -1.79 -17.09
CA TYR A 392 16.87 -2.12 -15.66
C TYR A 392 18.30 -2.54 -15.27
N SER A 393 19.30 -2.02 -15.97
CA SER A 393 20.71 -2.28 -15.64
C SER A 393 21.11 -1.76 -14.25
N ASP A 394 20.40 -0.77 -13.71
CA ASP A 394 20.53 -0.35 -12.31
C ASP A 394 20.17 -1.46 -11.35
N ASN A 395 19.08 -2.20 -11.56
CA ASN A 395 18.64 -3.24 -10.64
C ASN A 395 19.70 -4.34 -10.46
N VAL A 396 20.39 -4.70 -11.54
CA VAL A 396 21.50 -5.68 -11.49
C VAL A 396 22.75 -5.10 -10.85
N MET A 397 22.98 -3.78 -10.97
CA MET A 397 24.21 -3.11 -10.50
C MET A 397 24.06 -2.43 -9.13
N SER A 398 22.83 -2.29 -8.62
CA SER A 398 22.49 -1.51 -7.41
C SER A 398 23.11 -2.09 -6.14
N GLN A 399 23.46 -3.37 -6.16
CA GLN A 399 24.09 -4.07 -5.04
C GLN A 399 25.60 -3.80 -4.92
N TYR A 400 26.22 -3.15 -5.92
CA TYR A 400 27.63 -2.78 -5.85
C TYR A 400 27.86 -1.55 -4.96
N ASP A 401 28.91 -1.60 -4.13
CA ASP A 401 29.30 -0.49 -3.25
C ASP A 401 29.93 0.68 -4.03
N GLN A 402 30.48 0.41 -5.22
CA GLN A 402 31.04 1.40 -6.15
C GLN A 402 31.02 0.85 -7.57
N GLY A 403 31.18 1.72 -8.57
CA GLY A 403 31.23 1.32 -9.99
C GLY A 403 29.86 1.08 -10.62
N GLY A 404 28.78 1.51 -9.95
CA GLY A 404 27.46 1.64 -10.55
C GLY A 404 27.39 2.77 -11.59
N PRO A 405 26.32 2.82 -12.39
CA PRO A 405 26.16 3.80 -13.47
C PRO A 405 25.75 5.20 -13.03
N LEU A 406 25.26 5.36 -11.79
CA LEU A 406 24.82 6.65 -11.22
C LEU A 406 25.96 7.37 -10.50
N ILE A 407 26.07 8.68 -10.73
CA ILE A 407 26.94 9.61 -10.00
C ILE A 407 26.10 10.73 -9.42
N SER A 408 26.36 11.10 -8.16
CA SER A 408 25.65 12.22 -7.53
C SER A 408 26.01 13.56 -8.18
N LEU A 409 24.98 14.37 -8.46
CA LEU A 409 25.07 15.75 -8.95
C LEU A 409 24.68 16.78 -7.88
N TYR A 410 24.58 16.33 -6.63
CA TYR A 410 24.37 17.17 -5.46
C TYR A 410 25.65 17.33 -4.65
N ASP A 411 26.02 18.57 -4.34
CA ASP A 411 27.12 18.88 -3.43
C ASP A 411 26.57 19.08 -2.02
N ALA A 412 26.75 18.05 -1.19
CA ALA A 412 26.31 18.06 0.21
C ALA A 412 27.03 19.11 1.08
N ALA A 413 28.22 19.58 0.68
CA ALA A 413 28.94 20.61 1.44
C ALA A 413 28.34 22.01 1.24
N THR A 414 27.73 22.26 0.08
CA THR A 414 27.10 23.55 -0.26
C THR A 414 25.57 23.49 -0.27
N SER A 415 24.99 22.30 -0.15
CA SER A 415 23.55 22.04 -0.28
C SER A 415 22.95 22.53 -1.60
N THR A 416 23.70 22.34 -2.70
CA THR A 416 23.29 22.79 -4.04
C THR A 416 23.71 21.78 -5.11
N ASN A 417 23.23 21.97 -6.34
CA ASN A 417 23.77 21.24 -7.49
C ASN A 417 25.27 21.50 -7.67
N VAL A 418 25.99 20.48 -8.15
CA VAL A 418 27.39 20.63 -8.53
C VAL A 418 27.54 21.77 -9.55
N SER A 419 28.61 22.55 -9.41
CA SER A 419 28.86 23.70 -10.30
C SER A 419 29.36 23.27 -11.68
N THR A 420 30.03 22.12 -11.77
CA THR A 420 30.63 21.63 -13.02
C THR A 420 30.49 20.12 -13.14
N ILE A 421 30.10 19.68 -14.34
CA ILE A 421 30.10 18.28 -14.77
C ILE A 421 31.11 18.19 -15.91
N ASN A 422 32.10 17.30 -15.81
CA ASN A 422 33.05 17.06 -16.90
C ASN A 422 32.60 15.83 -17.68
N LEU A 423 32.47 15.96 -18.99
CA LEU A 423 32.14 14.83 -19.86
C LEU A 423 33.12 14.80 -21.03
N THR A 424 33.80 13.68 -21.24
CA THR A 424 34.71 13.49 -22.38
C THR A 424 34.15 12.46 -23.34
N LEU A 425 34.05 12.80 -24.63
CA LEU A 425 33.72 11.87 -25.71
C LEU A 425 35.00 11.33 -26.34
N TYR A 426 35.05 10.01 -26.54
CA TYR A 426 36.21 9.30 -27.08
C TYR A 426 35.92 8.74 -28.47
N ASP A 427 36.97 8.50 -29.25
CA ASP A 427 36.86 8.01 -30.62
C ASP A 427 36.39 6.54 -30.67
N LEU A 428 35.55 6.22 -31.67
CA LEU A 428 35.07 4.85 -31.87
C LEU A 428 36.14 3.95 -32.51
N PHE A 429 37.01 4.49 -33.35
CA PHE A 429 37.81 3.73 -34.31
C PHE A 429 39.26 3.52 -33.86
N ASP A 430 39.79 4.42 -33.03
CA ASP A 430 41.14 4.29 -32.47
C ASP A 430 41.14 3.38 -31.23
N ALA A 431 41.70 2.17 -31.41
CA ALA A 431 41.81 1.18 -30.32
C ALA A 431 42.69 1.65 -29.14
N THR A 432 43.46 2.73 -29.30
CA THR A 432 44.30 3.32 -28.23
C THR A 432 43.58 4.42 -27.45
N ASP A 433 42.41 4.87 -27.89
CA ASP A 433 41.61 5.89 -27.20
C ASP A 433 40.70 5.24 -26.14
N VAL A 434 41.32 4.87 -25.02
CA VAL A 434 40.64 4.22 -23.88
C VAL A 434 40.34 5.27 -22.80
N PRO A 435 39.07 5.39 -22.35
CA PRO A 435 38.74 6.25 -21.22
C PRO A 435 39.44 5.83 -19.92
N ALA A 436 39.77 6.79 -19.06
CA ALA A 436 40.50 6.54 -17.82
C ALA A 436 39.58 6.44 -16.59
N GLY A 437 38.38 7.00 -16.66
CA GLY A 437 37.44 7.15 -15.55
C GLY A 437 36.59 5.92 -15.22
N TYR A 438 36.91 4.73 -15.74
CA TYR A 438 36.20 3.50 -15.40
C TYR A 438 36.51 3.09 -13.96
N VAL A 439 35.46 2.88 -13.18
CA VAL A 439 35.55 2.36 -11.82
C VAL A 439 35.15 0.90 -11.85
N THR A 440 36.03 0.01 -11.38
CA THR A 440 35.70 -1.42 -11.30
C THR A 440 34.60 -1.63 -10.26
N PRO A 441 33.46 -2.25 -10.63
CA PRO A 441 32.43 -2.58 -9.66
C PRO A 441 32.98 -3.48 -8.54
N THR A 442 32.67 -3.16 -7.29
CA THR A 442 33.05 -4.00 -6.15
C THR A 442 31.88 -4.22 -5.22
N ILE A 443 31.70 -5.48 -4.80
CA ILE A 443 30.77 -5.89 -3.76
C ILE A 443 31.58 -6.58 -2.67
N ASN A 444 31.42 -6.17 -1.42
CA ASN A 444 32.15 -6.74 -0.30
C ASN A 444 31.45 -8.02 0.22
N ASN A 445 31.40 -9.08 -0.60
CA ASN A 445 30.70 -10.33 -0.28
C ASN A 445 31.62 -11.51 0.10
N TYR A 446 32.92 -11.40 -0.14
CA TYR A 446 33.87 -12.50 0.11
C TYR A 446 35.29 -12.02 0.40
N ILE A 447 35.94 -12.64 1.39
CA ILE A 447 37.40 -12.57 1.61
C ILE A 447 37.99 -13.96 1.49
N ALA A 448 39.02 -14.13 0.65
CA ALA A 448 39.70 -15.39 0.47
C ALA A 448 40.51 -15.82 1.71
N GLY A 449 40.50 -17.12 2.01
CA GLY A 449 41.21 -17.71 3.15
C GLY A 449 42.74 -17.81 2.97
N PRO A 450 43.47 -18.37 3.97
CA PRO A 450 42.96 -19.13 5.12
C PRO A 450 42.34 -18.26 6.22
N TYR A 451 41.38 -18.83 6.97
CA TYR A 451 40.70 -18.15 8.08
C TYR A 451 41.34 -18.49 9.43
N THR A 452 41.52 -17.49 10.29
CA THR A 452 42.04 -17.65 11.65
C THR A 452 40.89 -18.00 12.60
N PRO A 453 41.01 -19.09 13.40
CA PRO A 453 40.04 -19.39 14.45
C PRO A 453 39.95 -18.28 15.51
N VAL A 454 38.77 -18.12 16.10
CA VAL A 454 38.50 -17.11 17.13
C VAL A 454 38.94 -17.58 18.51
N SER A 455 39.31 -16.63 19.37
CA SER A 455 39.64 -16.86 20.78
C SER A 455 38.56 -16.26 21.70
N ALA A 456 38.62 -16.59 23.00
CA ALA A 456 37.70 -16.05 24.00
C ALA A 456 38.03 -14.62 24.45
N THR A 457 39.12 -14.03 23.97
CA THR A 457 39.57 -12.70 24.36
C THR A 457 38.87 -11.61 23.56
N THR A 458 37.95 -10.91 24.19
CA THR A 458 37.19 -9.79 23.59
C THR A 458 37.12 -8.63 24.58
N SER A 459 37.42 -7.40 24.14
CA SER A 459 37.27 -6.22 24.98
C SER A 459 36.62 -5.08 24.20
N GLY A 460 35.29 -4.95 24.31
CA GLY A 460 34.57 -3.75 23.87
C GLY A 460 34.17 -3.69 22.38
N ALA A 461 34.30 -4.80 21.65
CA ALA A 461 33.79 -4.94 20.28
C ALA A 461 32.29 -5.32 20.26
N ASN A 462 31.57 -4.85 19.23
CA ASN A 462 30.13 -5.07 19.07
C ASN A 462 29.77 -5.36 17.61
N ILE A 463 28.76 -6.19 17.38
CA ILE A 463 28.12 -6.36 16.07
C ILE A 463 26.68 -5.89 16.19
N SER A 464 26.32 -4.82 15.47
CA SER A 464 24.95 -4.33 15.38
C SER A 464 24.28 -4.91 14.14
N LEU A 465 23.10 -5.50 14.29
CA LEU A 465 22.32 -6.11 13.21
C LEU A 465 20.99 -5.36 13.07
N SER A 466 20.63 -4.99 11.83
CA SER A 466 19.36 -4.32 11.51
C SER A 466 18.49 -5.16 10.57
N PHE A 467 17.30 -5.52 11.05
CA PHE A 467 16.33 -6.42 10.43
C PHE A 467 14.98 -5.75 10.18
N SER A 468 14.95 -4.43 9.99
CA SER A 468 13.77 -3.69 9.56
C SER A 468 14.12 -2.67 8.47
N ASP A 469 13.16 -2.42 7.59
CA ASP A 469 13.20 -1.35 6.56
C ASP A 469 12.14 -0.26 6.80
N GLY A 470 11.38 -0.40 7.89
CA GLY A 470 10.29 0.46 8.29
C GLY A 470 8.91 -0.07 7.89
N TYR A 471 8.80 -0.87 6.83
CA TYR A 471 7.54 -1.48 6.43
C TYR A 471 7.35 -2.84 7.09
N VAL A 472 8.44 -3.61 7.17
CA VAL A 472 8.47 -4.97 7.72
C VAL A 472 9.63 -5.15 8.69
N VAL A 473 9.51 -6.17 9.54
CA VAL A 473 10.52 -6.58 10.53
C VAL A 473 10.52 -8.10 10.66
N LEU A 474 11.61 -8.72 11.14
CA LEU A 474 11.53 -10.16 11.49
C LEU A 474 10.46 -10.39 12.54
N ASP A 475 9.67 -11.45 12.37
CA ASP A 475 8.67 -11.88 13.34
C ASP A 475 9.37 -12.50 14.57
N GLU A 476 9.55 -11.74 15.64
CA GLU A 476 10.24 -12.22 16.84
C GLU A 476 9.52 -13.36 17.58
N SER A 477 8.25 -13.63 17.22
CA SER A 477 7.46 -14.73 17.79
C SER A 477 7.78 -16.07 17.14
N ASP A 478 8.21 -16.08 15.87
CA ASP A 478 8.59 -17.28 15.14
C ASP A 478 10.03 -17.25 14.60
N THR A 479 10.86 -16.26 14.90
CA THR A 479 12.26 -16.20 14.40
C THR A 479 13.33 -16.32 15.48
N ALA A 480 14.47 -16.88 15.08
CA ALA A 480 15.70 -16.94 15.87
C ALA A 480 16.90 -16.56 15.00
N VAL A 481 17.88 -15.87 15.60
CA VAL A 481 19.14 -15.48 14.96
C VAL A 481 20.28 -16.24 15.64
N THR A 482 21.08 -16.99 14.89
CA THR A 482 22.22 -17.75 15.43
C THR A 482 23.54 -17.19 14.90
N LEU A 483 24.46 -16.86 15.80
CA LEU A 483 25.85 -16.55 15.45
C LEU A 483 26.69 -17.83 15.51
N ARG A 484 27.32 -18.20 14.39
CA ARG A 484 28.29 -19.30 14.32
C ARG A 484 29.69 -18.77 14.09
N PHE A 485 30.69 -19.38 14.71
CA PHE A 485 32.10 -19.02 14.58
C PHE A 485 33.01 -20.24 14.74
N GLN A 486 34.22 -20.16 14.17
CA GLN A 486 35.18 -21.27 14.22
C GLN A 486 36.20 -21.12 15.36
N THR A 487 36.27 -22.08 16.27
CA THR A 487 37.30 -22.13 17.34
C THR A 487 38.53 -22.97 16.95
N ALA A 488 38.40 -23.78 15.90
CA ALA A 488 39.48 -24.37 15.14
C ALA A 488 39.03 -24.51 13.67
N ALA A 489 39.95 -24.72 12.74
CA ALA A 489 39.61 -24.88 11.32
C ALA A 489 38.56 -26.00 11.14
N GLY A 490 37.39 -25.65 10.62
CA GLY A 490 36.27 -26.58 10.42
C GLY A 490 35.49 -26.99 11.69
N VAL A 491 35.81 -26.44 12.86
CA VAL A 491 35.10 -26.69 14.11
C VAL A 491 34.24 -25.48 14.47
N TRP A 492 32.93 -25.60 14.24
CA TRP A 492 31.95 -24.55 14.51
C TRP A 492 31.44 -24.59 15.94
N GLN A 493 31.21 -23.42 16.52
CA GLN A 493 30.41 -23.19 17.70
C GLN A 493 29.22 -22.30 17.32
N GLU A 494 28.11 -22.43 18.05
CA GLU A 494 26.87 -21.73 17.74
C GLU A 494 26.30 -21.09 19.00
N VAL A 495 25.76 -19.88 18.86
CA VAL A 495 25.04 -19.19 19.92
C VAL A 495 23.74 -18.63 19.36
N MET A 496 22.62 -19.09 19.90
CA MET A 496 21.27 -18.73 19.44
C MET A 496 20.69 -17.58 20.25
N LEU A 497 20.23 -16.55 19.55
CA LEU A 497 19.51 -15.38 20.03
C LEU A 497 18.03 -15.56 19.68
N SER A 498 17.16 -15.57 20.69
CA SER A 498 15.70 -15.70 20.52
C SER A 498 14.98 -15.08 21.70
N SER A 499 13.75 -14.64 21.51
CA SER A 499 12.87 -14.15 22.59
C SER A 499 12.78 -15.15 23.75
N ALA A 500 12.66 -16.45 23.45
CA ALA A 500 12.64 -17.54 24.43
C ALA A 500 13.92 -17.69 25.27
N ASN A 501 15.08 -17.30 24.71
CA ASN A 501 16.37 -17.33 25.43
C ASN A 501 16.63 -16.04 26.22
N ASN A 502 15.81 -15.00 26.07
CA ASN A 502 15.98 -13.74 26.79
C ASN A 502 15.24 -13.76 28.13
N THR A 503 15.91 -14.22 29.18
CA THR A 503 15.32 -14.32 30.54
C THR A 503 14.98 -12.97 31.19
N ASN A 504 15.42 -11.84 30.61
CA ASN A 504 15.26 -10.52 31.22
C ASN A 504 14.27 -9.59 30.51
N GLY A 505 13.89 -9.89 29.25
CA GLY A 505 13.01 -9.05 28.44
C GLY A 505 12.03 -9.78 27.53
N ASN A 506 12.11 -11.13 27.40
CA ASN A 506 11.26 -11.95 26.51
C ASN A 506 11.18 -11.44 25.05
N THR A 507 12.18 -10.71 24.57
CA THR A 507 12.23 -10.14 23.21
C THR A 507 13.54 -10.53 22.52
N LEU A 508 13.48 -10.64 21.19
CA LEU A 508 14.68 -10.80 20.35
C LEU A 508 15.50 -9.50 20.30
N TRP A 509 14.84 -8.35 20.42
CA TRP A 509 15.40 -7.00 20.27
C TRP A 509 16.13 -6.55 21.54
N ASP A 510 17.33 -7.08 21.74
CA ASP A 510 18.13 -6.75 22.92
C ASP A 510 19.62 -6.63 22.60
N THR A 511 20.36 -6.21 23.62
CA THR A 511 21.80 -6.32 23.67
C THR A 511 22.19 -7.70 24.20
N TRP A 512 22.75 -8.54 23.34
CA TRP A 512 23.14 -9.91 23.63
C TRP A 512 24.63 -9.99 23.91
N THR A 513 25.00 -10.42 25.12
CA THR A 513 26.41 -10.60 25.48
C THR A 513 26.83 -12.04 25.26
N ILE A 514 27.82 -12.28 24.40
CA ILE A 514 28.40 -13.61 24.21
C ILE A 514 29.32 -13.94 25.39
N VAL A 515 29.14 -15.11 25.99
CA VAL A 515 29.90 -15.58 27.16
C VAL A 515 30.46 -16.96 26.90
N ASN A 516 31.74 -17.14 27.26
CA ASN A 516 32.40 -18.44 27.30
C ASN A 516 32.64 -18.86 28.75
N ASN A 517 31.94 -19.90 29.20
CA ASN A 517 32.14 -20.52 30.51
C ASN A 517 32.81 -21.88 30.34
N ASN A 518 34.13 -21.93 30.57
CA ASN A 518 34.93 -23.16 30.50
C ASN A 518 34.78 -23.95 29.19
N GLY A 519 34.71 -23.26 28.05
CA GLY A 519 34.57 -23.86 26.72
C GLY A 519 33.12 -24.01 26.24
N THR A 520 32.13 -23.67 27.06
CA THR A 520 30.71 -23.62 26.66
C THR A 520 30.32 -22.19 26.31
N TRP A 521 29.85 -21.99 25.08
CA TRP A 521 29.42 -20.70 24.57
C TRP A 521 27.91 -20.50 24.74
N SER A 522 27.51 -19.28 25.11
CA SER A 522 26.10 -18.89 25.31
C SER A 522 25.95 -17.38 25.08
N ALA A 523 24.70 -16.90 24.95
CA ALA A 523 24.38 -15.48 24.94
C ALA A 523 23.42 -15.15 26.08
N ASN A 524 23.61 -13.98 26.71
CA ASN A 524 22.71 -13.46 27.73
C ASN A 524 22.16 -12.09 27.29
N GLY A 525 20.83 -11.92 27.29
CA GLY A 525 20.18 -10.63 27.07
C GLY A 525 20.38 -9.70 28.28
N ALA A 526 20.74 -8.43 28.03
CA ALA A 526 21.09 -7.47 29.07
C ALA A 526 19.91 -6.61 29.57
N ASN A 527 18.69 -6.78 29.02
CA ASN A 527 17.52 -5.94 29.29
C ASN A 527 17.76 -4.46 29.00
N ALA A 528 18.59 -4.16 28.00
CA ALA A 528 18.88 -2.79 27.61
C ALA A 528 17.85 -2.24 26.61
N GLY A 529 17.02 -3.12 26.01
CA GLY A 529 15.96 -2.80 25.05
C GLY A 529 16.52 -2.17 23.78
N GLN A 530 16.54 -2.92 22.68
CA GLN A 530 16.82 -2.35 21.36
C GLN A 530 15.48 -2.01 20.66
N PRO A 531 15.45 -1.03 19.74
CA PRO A 531 14.28 -0.83 18.89
C PRO A 531 13.93 -2.12 18.12
N ALA A 532 12.65 -2.34 17.83
CA ALA A 532 12.22 -3.48 17.02
C ALA A 532 12.98 -3.54 15.69
N GLY A 533 13.49 -4.72 15.35
CA GLY A 533 14.39 -4.93 14.21
C GLY A 533 15.88 -4.83 14.55
N SER A 534 16.27 -4.38 15.74
CA SER A 534 17.68 -4.19 16.12
C SER A 534 18.18 -5.23 17.12
N ILE A 535 19.35 -5.81 16.84
CA ILE A 535 20.09 -6.68 17.76
C ILE A 535 21.50 -6.11 17.91
N ASN A 536 21.98 -5.98 19.15
CA ASN A 536 23.38 -5.63 19.40
C ASN A 536 24.11 -6.78 20.09
N ILE A 537 25.08 -7.40 19.42
CA ILE A 537 25.89 -8.48 19.99
C ILE A 537 27.16 -7.87 20.58
N THR A 538 27.37 -8.02 21.88
CA THR A 538 28.55 -7.51 22.58
C THR A 538 29.50 -8.65 22.92
N ASN A 539 30.80 -8.33 22.95
CA ASN A 539 31.87 -9.31 23.15
C ASN A 539 31.83 -10.50 22.16
N PRO A 540 31.62 -10.27 20.85
CA PRO A 540 31.68 -11.36 19.88
C PRO A 540 33.10 -11.92 19.86
N PRO A 541 33.30 -13.25 19.81
CA PRO A 541 34.63 -13.85 19.81
C PRO A 541 35.40 -13.44 18.55
N LEU A 542 36.63 -12.96 18.70
CA LEU A 542 37.47 -12.45 17.61
C LEU A 542 38.75 -13.29 17.44
N PRO A 543 39.33 -13.37 16.24
CA PRO A 543 40.67 -13.93 16.08
C PRO A 543 41.72 -13.00 16.73
N ASP A 544 42.77 -13.59 17.31
CA ASP A 544 43.88 -12.83 17.92
C ASP A 544 44.66 -12.02 16.86
N GLY A 545 44.57 -12.42 15.59
CA GLY A 545 45.13 -11.74 14.42
C GLY A 545 44.70 -12.39 13.10
N GLY A 546 44.34 -11.60 12.10
CA GLY A 546 43.93 -12.06 10.77
C GLY A 546 42.41 -12.08 10.57
N THR A 547 41.94 -12.80 9.53
CA THR A 547 40.53 -12.83 9.13
C THR A 547 39.81 -14.05 9.71
N GLY A 548 38.77 -13.83 10.51
CA GLY A 548 37.86 -14.87 10.98
C GLY A 548 36.70 -15.10 10.02
N TRP A 549 36.16 -16.33 10.03
CA TRP A 549 34.95 -16.70 9.28
C TRP A 549 33.83 -17.04 10.26
N TYR A 550 32.72 -16.32 10.10
CA TYR A 550 31.51 -16.38 10.90
C TYR A 550 30.33 -16.73 10.02
N GLN A 551 29.24 -17.18 10.63
CA GLN A 551 27.94 -17.24 9.98
C GLN A 551 26.88 -16.58 10.84
N ILE A 552 25.99 -15.82 10.21
CA ILE A 552 24.74 -15.37 10.80
C ILE A 552 23.65 -16.22 10.17
N VAL A 553 22.90 -16.95 10.98
CA VAL A 553 21.81 -17.81 10.52
C VAL A 553 20.51 -17.22 11.01
N VAL A 554 19.64 -16.82 10.10
CA VAL A 554 18.29 -16.34 10.38
C VAL A 554 17.34 -17.46 10.01
N GLN A 555 16.53 -17.90 10.96
CA GLN A 555 15.65 -19.04 10.77
C GLN A 555 14.37 -18.90 11.56
N ASN A 556 13.33 -19.62 11.15
CA ASN A 556 12.17 -19.78 12.02
C ASN A 556 12.49 -20.70 13.21
N THR A 557 11.67 -20.69 14.26
CA THR A 557 11.91 -21.48 15.49
C THR A 557 11.93 -22.98 15.23
N ALA A 558 11.21 -23.45 14.20
CA ALA A 558 11.21 -24.85 13.74
C ALA A 558 12.38 -25.20 12.80
N ALA A 559 13.20 -24.22 12.39
CA ALA A 559 14.32 -24.35 11.45
C ALA A 559 13.94 -24.99 10.09
N THR A 560 12.71 -24.79 9.63
CA THR A 560 12.23 -25.20 8.30
C THR A 560 12.48 -24.15 7.24
N THR A 561 12.56 -22.87 7.64
CA THR A 561 12.96 -21.74 6.80
C THR A 561 14.27 -21.20 7.35
N VAL A 562 15.35 -21.27 6.58
CA VAL A 562 16.70 -20.89 7.02
C VAL A 562 17.40 -20.10 5.92
N LYS A 563 17.99 -18.97 6.29
CA LYS A 563 18.99 -18.27 5.47
C LYS A 563 20.28 -18.08 6.27
N THR A 564 21.41 -18.42 5.64
CA THR A 564 22.74 -18.30 6.24
C THR A 564 23.56 -17.28 5.47
N TYR A 565 24.18 -16.36 6.20
CA TYR A 565 25.09 -15.34 5.71
C TYR A 565 26.50 -15.66 6.21
N ASN A 566 27.48 -15.72 5.33
CA ASN A 566 28.89 -15.87 5.67
C ASN A 566 29.52 -14.50 5.85
N LEU A 567 30.02 -14.25 7.05
CA LEU A 567 30.65 -12.99 7.45
C LEU A 567 32.16 -13.20 7.63
N TYR A 568 32.95 -12.34 7.03
CA TYR A 568 34.42 -12.36 7.07
C TYR A 568 34.92 -11.07 7.70
N VAL A 569 35.63 -11.19 8.83
CA VAL A 569 36.06 -10.02 9.60
C VAL A 569 37.51 -10.17 10.02
N SER A 570 38.30 -9.14 9.75
CA SER A 570 39.68 -9.05 10.23
C SER A 570 39.72 -8.42 11.61
N ALA A 571 40.45 -9.02 12.54
CA ALA A 571 40.61 -8.49 13.90
C ALA A 571 42.05 -8.65 14.39
N SER A 572 42.42 -7.85 15.39
CA SER A 572 43.71 -7.93 16.08
C SER A 572 43.57 -7.33 17.48
N GLY A 573 44.10 -8.02 18.49
CA GLY A 573 44.15 -7.50 19.86
C GLY A 573 42.78 -7.24 20.49
N GLY A 574 41.74 -8.00 20.11
CA GLY A 574 40.39 -7.88 20.66
C GLY A 574 39.52 -6.78 20.05
N SER A 575 39.97 -6.16 18.95
CA SER A 575 39.24 -5.13 18.19
C SER A 575 39.12 -5.51 16.72
N PHE A 576 38.06 -5.02 16.06
CA PHE A 576 37.96 -5.14 14.60
C PHE A 576 39.04 -4.30 13.92
N SER A 577 39.51 -4.77 12.77
CA SER A 577 40.27 -3.96 11.84
C SER A 577 39.30 -3.29 10.87
N ALA A 578 39.43 -1.98 10.64
CA ALA A 578 38.59 -1.25 9.66
C ALA A 578 38.89 -1.62 8.19
N THR A 579 39.63 -2.70 7.93
CA THR A 579 39.98 -3.15 6.58
C THR A 579 38.86 -4.04 6.03
N ALA A 580 38.02 -3.44 5.17
CA ALA A 580 37.02 -4.05 4.26
C ALA A 580 36.49 -5.43 4.72
N PRO A 581 35.68 -5.49 5.80
CA PRO A 581 34.94 -6.71 6.10
C PRO A 581 34.02 -7.08 4.93
N ALA A 582 33.58 -8.33 4.88
CA ALA A 582 32.70 -8.80 3.82
C ALA A 582 31.59 -9.71 4.34
N ILE A 583 30.41 -9.64 3.72
CA ILE A 583 29.26 -10.50 4.04
C ILE A 583 28.50 -10.86 2.77
N ASP A 584 28.18 -12.14 2.57
CA ASP A 584 27.43 -12.60 1.40
C ASP A 584 25.91 -12.50 1.59
N GLY A 585 25.15 -13.04 0.62
CA GLY A 585 23.70 -13.20 0.74
C GLY A 585 22.90 -11.90 0.64
N LEU A 586 23.51 -10.84 0.10
CA LEU A 586 23.00 -9.47 -0.03
C LEU A 586 22.79 -8.71 1.29
N ALA A 587 23.34 -9.19 2.41
CA ALA A 587 23.47 -8.34 3.59
C ALA A 587 24.51 -7.23 3.33
N HIS A 588 24.34 -6.06 3.93
CA HIS A 588 25.19 -4.90 3.69
C HIS A 588 25.94 -4.48 4.95
N ILE A 589 27.22 -4.14 4.82
CA ILE A 589 28.03 -3.61 5.92
C ILE A 589 27.95 -2.09 5.90
N GLY A 590 27.05 -1.53 6.72
CA GLY A 590 26.84 -0.09 6.77
C GLY A 590 28.00 0.70 7.40
N SER A 591 28.69 0.11 8.38
CA SER A 591 29.92 0.71 8.93
C SER A 591 30.82 -0.31 9.64
N ALA A 592 32.13 -0.07 9.59
CA ALA A 592 33.12 -0.87 10.30
C ALA A 592 34.13 0.05 11.02
N THR A 593 34.18 -0.07 12.35
CA THR A 593 35.10 0.66 13.23
C THR A 593 35.82 -0.32 14.15
N ALA A 594 36.84 0.13 14.88
CA ALA A 594 37.58 -0.75 15.79
C ALA A 594 36.69 -1.41 16.87
N SER A 595 35.59 -0.78 17.26
CA SER A 595 34.70 -1.23 18.34
C SER A 595 33.31 -1.67 17.87
N ASN A 596 32.93 -1.44 16.61
CA ASN A 596 31.61 -1.80 16.10
C ASN A 596 31.63 -2.20 14.62
N LEU A 597 30.88 -3.25 14.29
CA LEU A 597 30.53 -3.65 12.94
C LEU A 597 29.01 -3.60 12.77
N ALA A 598 28.50 -2.72 11.92
CA ALA A 598 27.07 -2.59 11.64
C ALA A 598 26.69 -3.31 10.35
N ILE A 599 25.70 -4.19 10.42
CA ILE A 599 25.20 -5.00 9.31
C ILE A 599 23.70 -4.76 9.16
N ALA A 600 23.27 -4.43 7.96
CA ALA A 600 21.86 -4.29 7.59
C ALA A 600 21.43 -5.41 6.66
N PHE A 601 20.23 -5.93 6.85
CA PHE A 601 19.65 -7.00 6.03
C PHE A 601 18.63 -6.49 5.00
N PHE A 602 18.35 -5.20 5.06
CA PHE A 602 17.68 -4.42 4.02
C PHE A 602 18.67 -3.37 3.49
N ASN A 603 18.75 -3.18 2.18
CA ASN A 603 19.67 -2.25 1.55
C ASN A 603 19.01 -1.56 0.35
N GLY A 604 18.72 -0.26 0.48
CA GLY A 604 18.00 0.50 -0.53
C GLY A 604 16.60 -0.07 -0.78
N SER A 605 16.31 -0.45 -2.04
CA SER A 605 15.04 -1.04 -2.46
C SER A 605 14.97 -2.58 -2.34
N GLY A 606 16.02 -3.23 -1.84
CA GLY A 606 16.12 -4.69 -1.76
C GLY A 606 16.03 -5.25 -0.34
N SER A 607 15.52 -6.47 -0.23
CA SER A 607 15.61 -7.28 0.99
C SER A 607 16.54 -8.48 0.79
N SER A 608 17.37 -8.76 1.79
CA SER A 608 18.13 -10.01 1.84
C SER A 608 17.41 -11.10 2.65
N LEU A 609 16.30 -10.80 3.33
CA LEU A 609 15.64 -11.74 4.25
C LEU A 609 14.62 -12.61 3.52
N ASN A 610 14.37 -13.81 4.04
CA ASN A 610 13.29 -14.63 3.50
C ASN A 610 11.94 -13.99 3.89
N PRO A 611 11.03 -13.72 2.93
CA PRO A 611 9.74 -13.09 3.21
C PRO A 611 8.93 -13.82 4.28
N ALA A 612 9.02 -15.15 4.37
CA ALA A 612 8.28 -15.95 5.34
C ALA A 612 8.73 -15.76 6.80
N LEU A 613 9.81 -15.00 7.04
CA LEU A 613 10.30 -14.66 8.38
C LEU A 613 9.92 -13.24 8.80
N LEU A 614 9.21 -12.50 7.95
CA LEU A 614 8.85 -11.10 8.16
C LEU A 614 7.41 -10.97 8.65
N THR A 615 7.12 -9.86 9.33
CA THR A 615 5.78 -9.40 9.69
C THR A 615 5.71 -7.88 9.49
N ASP A 616 4.49 -7.36 9.34
CA ASP A 616 4.24 -5.93 9.25
C ASP A 616 4.68 -5.18 10.51
N LEU A 617 5.26 -4.00 10.31
CA LEU A 617 5.59 -3.09 11.39
C LEU A 617 4.35 -2.26 11.76
N THR A 618 3.91 -2.35 13.00
CA THR A 618 2.77 -1.58 13.53
C THR A 618 3.23 -0.33 14.27
N LEU A 619 2.33 0.64 14.45
CA LEU A 619 2.64 1.88 15.18
C LEU A 619 3.09 1.60 16.62
N SER A 620 2.51 0.59 17.27
CA SER A 620 2.85 0.20 18.65
C SER A 620 4.20 -0.51 18.77
N THR A 621 4.66 -1.19 17.72
CA THR A 621 5.95 -1.90 17.71
C THR A 621 7.12 -0.98 17.37
N ASN A 622 6.93 0.06 16.53
CA ASN A 622 7.99 1.02 16.24
C ASN A 622 7.50 2.38 15.70
N ALA A 623 6.97 3.23 16.59
CA ALA A 623 6.50 4.58 16.24
C ALA A 623 7.59 5.50 15.63
N THR A 624 8.87 5.25 15.93
CA THR A 624 9.99 6.08 15.43
C THR A 624 10.38 5.72 14.00
N ALA A 625 10.36 4.43 13.63
CA ALA A 625 10.52 3.99 12.25
C ALA A 625 9.36 4.47 11.37
N PHE A 626 8.13 4.41 11.88
CA PHE A 626 6.95 4.92 11.18
C PHE A 626 7.09 6.40 10.79
N ALA A 627 7.54 7.24 11.73
CA ALA A 627 7.74 8.68 11.49
C ALA A 627 8.81 8.98 10.41
N ASN A 628 9.78 8.08 10.21
CA ASN A 628 10.84 8.22 9.21
C ASN A 628 10.39 7.78 7.80
N LEU A 629 9.53 6.75 7.69
CA LEU A 629 9.03 6.23 6.41
C LEU A 629 8.15 7.21 5.65
N HIS A 630 7.34 7.98 6.38
CA HIS A 630 6.37 8.90 5.80
C HIS A 630 6.99 10.27 5.50
N ASN A 631 8.30 10.33 5.26
CA ASN A 631 9.04 11.54 4.89
C ASN A 631 8.80 12.73 5.85
N GLY A 632 8.63 12.44 7.15
CA GLY A 632 8.32 13.42 8.18
C GLY A 632 6.85 13.89 8.25
N TYR A 633 5.95 13.37 7.41
CA TYR A 633 4.51 13.54 7.56
C TYR A 633 4.01 12.64 8.70
N VAL A 634 3.87 13.23 9.88
CA VAL A 634 3.46 12.52 11.11
C VAL A 634 1.96 12.15 11.09
N GLN A 635 1.20 12.55 10.06
CA GLN A 635 -0.25 12.39 10.00
C GLN A 635 -0.77 12.18 8.56
N PRO A 636 -1.78 11.33 8.32
CA PRO A 636 -2.51 11.27 7.03
C PRO A 636 -3.46 12.46 6.80
N PHE A 637 -3.87 12.71 5.55
CA PHE A 637 -4.86 13.74 5.21
C PHE A 637 -6.28 13.41 5.69
N ALA A 638 -7.11 14.43 5.87
CA ALA A 638 -8.49 14.24 6.30
C ALA A 638 -9.31 13.42 5.27
N PRO A 639 -10.27 12.60 5.71
CA PRO A 639 -11.20 11.92 4.81
C PRO A 639 -12.07 12.92 4.05
N VAL A 640 -12.46 12.56 2.83
CA VAL A 640 -13.39 13.38 2.04
C VAL A 640 -14.82 12.96 2.36
N VAL A 641 -15.64 13.93 2.72
CA VAL A 641 -17.07 13.76 2.96
C VAL A 641 -17.80 13.90 1.63
N GLY A 642 -18.69 12.97 1.32
CA GLY A 642 -19.55 13.05 0.14
C GLY A 642 -21.02 12.81 0.46
N ASP A 643 -21.88 13.37 -0.40
CA ASP A 643 -23.31 13.15 -0.41
C ASP A 643 -23.64 11.87 -1.18
N MET A 644 -24.48 11.02 -0.58
CA MET A 644 -24.93 9.74 -1.11
C MET A 644 -26.39 9.75 -1.56
N SER A 645 -27.06 10.90 -1.52
CA SER A 645 -28.48 11.02 -1.86
C SER A 645 -28.85 10.59 -3.28
N SER A 646 -27.88 10.58 -4.21
CA SER A 646 -28.08 10.11 -5.59
C SER A 646 -27.85 8.60 -5.77
N GLY A 647 -27.42 7.90 -4.72
CA GLY A 647 -26.92 6.52 -4.79
C GLY A 647 -25.45 6.42 -5.25
N ALA A 648 -24.82 7.53 -5.62
CA ALA A 648 -23.40 7.62 -5.93
C ALA A 648 -22.71 8.68 -5.04
N PHE A 649 -21.44 8.45 -4.75
CA PHE A 649 -20.62 9.37 -3.97
C PHE A 649 -20.34 10.66 -4.75
N ALA A 650 -20.72 11.80 -4.17
CA ALA A 650 -20.37 13.12 -4.68
C ALA A 650 -19.72 13.95 -3.58
N ALA A 651 -18.45 14.32 -3.73
CA ALA A 651 -17.72 15.08 -2.72
C ALA A 651 -18.40 16.42 -2.42
N LEU A 652 -18.51 16.77 -1.13
CA LEU A 652 -18.98 18.10 -0.74
C LEU A 652 -17.95 19.16 -1.12
N GLY A 653 -18.41 20.35 -1.54
CA GLY A 653 -17.51 21.46 -1.87
C GLY A 653 -16.69 21.96 -0.67
N GLY A 654 -15.62 22.74 -0.91
CA GLY A 654 -14.82 23.38 0.14
C GLY A 654 -13.70 22.51 0.75
N GLN A 655 -13.62 21.23 0.38
CA GLN A 655 -12.62 20.28 0.87
C GLN A 655 -11.32 20.35 0.04
N THR A 656 -10.65 21.51 0.04
CA THR A 656 -9.42 21.73 -0.75
C THR A 656 -8.19 21.23 0.00
N LEU A 657 -7.42 20.35 -0.65
CA LEU A 657 -6.09 19.95 -0.23
C LEU A 657 -5.04 20.93 -0.79
N ASN A 658 -4.17 21.47 0.06
CA ASN A 658 -2.99 22.21 -0.40
C ASN A 658 -1.76 21.28 -0.39
N SER A 659 -1.27 20.92 -1.57
CA SER A 659 -0.17 19.97 -1.79
C SER A 659 1.21 20.42 -1.27
N THR A 660 1.34 21.68 -0.80
CA THR A 660 2.62 22.23 -0.32
C THR A 660 2.81 22.22 1.19
N ALA A 661 1.79 21.81 1.95
CA ALA A 661 1.81 21.88 3.42
C ALA A 661 1.53 20.51 4.06
N ALA A 662 1.98 20.36 5.30
CA ALA A 662 1.61 19.23 6.15
C ALA A 662 0.07 19.08 6.20
N PRO A 663 -0.45 17.86 6.40
CA PRO A 663 -1.88 17.60 6.53
C PRO A 663 -2.56 18.63 7.44
N VAL A 664 -3.62 19.26 6.92
CA VAL A 664 -4.38 20.30 7.64
C VAL A 664 -5.81 19.82 7.82
N ALA A 665 -6.41 20.19 8.94
CA ALA A 665 -7.84 20.03 9.12
C ALA A 665 -8.62 20.74 8.01
N MET A 666 -9.70 20.13 7.53
CA MET A 666 -10.54 20.63 6.45
C MET A 666 -11.89 21.12 6.96
N THR A 667 -12.55 21.96 6.17
CA THR A 667 -13.95 22.33 6.39
C THR A 667 -14.72 22.13 5.10
N ALA A 668 -15.67 21.20 5.09
CA ALA A 668 -16.58 21.02 3.96
C ALA A 668 -17.70 22.07 3.98
N ALA A 669 -18.26 22.34 2.81
CA ALA A 669 -19.45 23.15 2.67
C ALA A 669 -20.65 22.49 3.39
N ALA A 670 -21.56 23.32 3.89
CA ALA A 670 -22.80 22.82 4.48
C ALA A 670 -23.61 22.06 3.43
N THR A 671 -24.19 20.93 3.84
CA THR A 671 -25.00 20.06 2.98
C THR A 671 -26.46 20.07 3.42
N GLY A 672 -27.37 20.02 2.44
CA GLY A 672 -28.81 19.84 2.67
C GLY A 672 -29.24 18.37 2.77
N SER A 673 -28.30 17.43 2.65
CA SER A 673 -28.51 16.00 2.71
C SER A 673 -27.96 15.44 4.02
N GLY A 674 -28.74 14.58 4.70
CA GLY A 674 -28.27 13.81 5.85
C GLY A 674 -27.62 12.47 5.47
N GLN A 675 -27.61 12.10 4.19
CA GLN A 675 -27.09 10.81 3.71
C GLN A 675 -25.66 11.01 3.21
N LEU A 676 -24.68 10.72 4.07
CA LEU A 676 -23.28 11.00 3.80
C LEU A 676 -22.44 9.73 3.86
N ALA A 677 -21.26 9.79 3.28
CA ALA A 677 -20.24 8.77 3.45
C ALA A 677 -18.85 9.39 3.32
N PHE A 678 -17.83 8.62 3.65
CA PHE A 678 -16.45 9.08 3.72
C PHE A 678 -15.57 8.25 2.81
N SER A 679 -14.65 8.90 2.13
CA SER A 679 -13.74 8.26 1.21
C SER A 679 -12.30 8.65 1.47
N TRP A 680 -11.39 7.86 0.91
CA TRP A 680 -10.04 8.33 0.63
C TRP A 680 -10.09 9.62 -0.17
N SER A 681 -9.09 10.46 0.06
CA SER A 681 -9.15 11.85 -0.37
C SER A 681 -9.18 11.98 -1.88
N GLY A 682 -8.42 11.20 -2.65
CA GLY A 682 -8.42 11.34 -4.12
C GLY A 682 -9.69 10.91 -4.85
N SER A 683 -10.71 10.37 -4.18
CA SER A 683 -11.95 9.86 -4.80
C SER A 683 -12.62 10.74 -5.86
N ASP A 684 -12.44 12.07 -5.84
CA ASP A 684 -13.02 12.98 -6.83
C ASP A 684 -12.04 14.10 -7.27
N PRO A 685 -11.09 13.81 -8.18
CA PRO A 685 -10.12 14.80 -8.62
C PRO A 685 -10.74 15.85 -9.55
N SER A 686 -11.93 15.57 -10.13
CA SER A 686 -12.61 16.47 -11.06
C SER A 686 -13.06 17.78 -10.40
N ASN A 687 -13.33 17.71 -9.09
CA ASN A 687 -13.70 18.83 -8.26
C ASN A 687 -12.50 19.57 -7.65
N TRP A 688 -11.29 19.06 -7.84
CA TRP A 688 -10.10 19.62 -7.19
C TRP A 688 -9.49 20.75 -8.01
N TRP A 689 -9.24 20.56 -9.30
CA TRP A 689 -8.79 21.64 -10.18
C TRP A 689 -9.38 21.56 -11.58
N SER A 690 -9.93 22.68 -12.06
CA SER A 690 -10.05 22.92 -13.49
C SER A 690 -8.67 23.24 -14.10
N ALA A 691 -8.52 23.14 -15.43
CA ALA A 691 -7.28 23.58 -16.10
C ALA A 691 -6.93 25.07 -15.82
N ALA A 692 -7.92 25.89 -15.51
CA ALA A 692 -7.72 27.28 -15.09
C ALA A 692 -7.22 27.41 -13.65
N ASP A 693 -7.62 26.49 -12.75
CA ASP A 693 -7.16 26.45 -11.36
C ASP A 693 -5.74 25.89 -11.23
N ASN A 694 -5.34 24.96 -12.10
CA ASN A 694 -3.96 24.48 -12.14
C ASN A 694 -2.97 25.63 -12.46
N ALA A 695 -3.34 26.51 -13.40
CA ALA A 695 -2.55 27.70 -13.73
C ALA A 695 -2.48 28.74 -12.58
N SER A 696 -3.53 28.86 -11.76
CA SER A 696 -3.57 29.80 -10.62
C SER A 696 -2.83 29.29 -9.39
N HIS A 697 -2.60 27.97 -9.27
CA HIS A 697 -1.80 27.34 -8.23
C HIS A 697 -0.34 27.11 -8.64
N GLY A 698 0.13 27.75 -9.72
CA GLY A 698 1.53 27.70 -10.13
C GLY A 698 1.94 26.43 -10.87
N GLY A 699 0.99 25.69 -11.46
CA GLY A 699 1.29 24.47 -12.22
C GLY A 699 1.56 23.24 -11.36
N LEU A 700 1.09 23.22 -10.10
CA LEU A 700 1.26 22.09 -9.19
C LEU A 700 0.48 20.85 -9.67
N ALA A 701 0.89 19.66 -9.23
CA ALA A 701 0.21 18.39 -9.52
C ALA A 701 -0.98 18.17 -8.56
N PRO A 702 -2.11 17.58 -9.02
CA PRO A 702 -3.33 17.44 -8.21
C PRO A 702 -3.05 16.72 -6.89
N PRO A 703 -3.82 16.93 -5.82
CA PRO A 703 -3.53 16.32 -4.52
C PRO A 703 -3.42 14.79 -4.54
N VAL A 704 -4.08 14.14 -5.51
CA VAL A 704 -3.98 12.70 -5.76
C VAL A 704 -2.57 12.26 -6.20
N ALA A 705 -1.72 13.19 -6.64
CA ALA A 705 -0.33 12.98 -7.00
C ALA A 705 0.64 13.06 -5.81
N HIS A 706 0.13 13.15 -4.57
CA HIS A 706 0.90 13.20 -3.33
C HIS A 706 0.42 12.14 -2.33
N TYR A 707 1.20 11.93 -1.25
CA TYR A 707 0.76 11.08 -0.14
C TYR A 707 -0.58 11.57 0.42
N THR A 708 -1.58 10.70 0.44
CA THR A 708 -2.96 11.02 0.83
C THR A 708 -3.32 10.33 2.16
N ASN A 709 -4.58 9.93 2.32
CA ASN A 709 -5.05 9.01 3.34
C ASN A 709 -5.48 7.68 2.71
N ARG A 710 -4.86 7.30 1.58
CA ARG A 710 -4.86 5.92 1.10
C ARG A 710 -4.30 5.01 2.18
N VAL A 711 -4.86 3.83 2.28
CA VAL A 711 -4.56 2.81 3.30
C VAL A 711 -3.81 1.66 2.63
N GLY A 712 -3.02 0.87 3.36
CA GLY A 712 -2.42 -0.35 2.86
C GLY A 712 -3.45 -1.31 2.25
N ALA A 713 -3.07 -2.05 1.23
CA ALA A 713 -3.98 -2.95 0.53
C ALA A 713 -4.58 -3.99 1.48
N GLN A 714 -5.91 -4.17 1.43
CA GLN A 714 -6.67 -5.08 2.31
C GLN A 714 -6.66 -4.73 3.80
N ASN A 715 -6.00 -3.65 4.23
CA ASN A 715 -6.12 -3.13 5.59
C ASN A 715 -7.54 -2.57 5.83
N THR A 716 -7.79 -2.15 7.07
CA THR A 716 -9.08 -1.55 7.48
C THR A 716 -8.91 -0.05 7.66
N ALA A 717 -9.77 0.73 6.98
CA ALA A 717 -9.96 2.15 7.27
C ALA A 717 -11.08 2.30 8.31
N LEU A 718 -10.74 2.79 9.51
CA LEU A 718 -11.71 3.13 10.55
C LEU A 718 -11.97 4.63 10.55
N VAL A 719 -13.19 5.04 10.24
CA VAL A 719 -13.62 6.43 10.26
C VAL A 719 -14.43 6.70 11.53
N SER A 720 -13.89 7.53 12.41
CA SER A 720 -14.61 8.03 13.59
C SER A 720 -15.35 9.30 13.23
N VAL A 721 -16.65 9.36 13.50
CA VAL A 721 -17.51 10.53 13.24
C VAL A 721 -18.14 10.98 14.55
N ALA A 722 -17.96 12.25 14.90
CA ALA A 722 -18.50 12.80 16.14
C ALA A 722 -19.11 14.18 15.94
N GLU A 723 -20.16 14.50 16.68
CA GLU A 723 -20.65 15.88 16.76
C GLU A 723 -19.71 16.75 17.60
N THR A 724 -19.54 18.00 17.20
CA THR A 724 -18.54 18.91 17.81
C THR A 724 -18.77 19.20 19.30
N ASP A 725 -19.99 19.01 19.81
CA ASP A 725 -20.33 19.15 21.22
C ASP A 725 -20.22 17.85 22.02
N GLY A 726 -19.88 16.73 21.36
CA GLY A 726 -19.72 15.41 21.96
C GLY A 726 -21.03 14.66 22.23
N SER A 727 -22.18 15.15 21.78
CA SER A 727 -23.48 14.48 21.94
C SER A 727 -23.60 13.18 21.13
N TYR A 728 -22.85 13.08 20.04
CA TYR A 728 -22.86 11.94 19.13
C TYR A 728 -21.44 11.48 18.78
N ASN A 729 -21.25 10.16 18.73
CA ASN A 729 -20.02 9.51 18.27
C ASN A 729 -20.35 8.15 17.65
N THR A 730 -19.75 7.84 16.51
CA THR A 730 -19.83 6.52 15.87
C THR A 730 -18.55 6.17 15.14
N GLN A 731 -18.45 4.93 14.72
CA GLN A 731 -17.38 4.40 13.89
C GLN A 731 -17.93 3.69 12.65
N LEU A 732 -17.29 3.95 11.51
CA LEU A 732 -17.55 3.30 10.24
C LEU A 732 -16.28 2.56 9.80
N PHE A 733 -16.47 1.37 9.24
CA PHE A 733 -15.37 0.54 8.74
C PHE A 733 -15.46 0.39 7.23
N SER A 734 -14.31 0.36 6.57
CA SER A 734 -14.18 -0.07 5.19
C SER A 734 -12.99 -1.01 5.08
N LEU A 735 -13.20 -2.19 4.50
CA LEU A 735 -12.10 -2.97 3.95
C LEU A 735 -11.57 -2.21 2.72
N VAL A 736 -10.26 -2.11 2.64
CA VAL A 736 -9.58 -1.35 1.58
C VAL A 736 -9.27 -2.28 0.42
N ASP A 737 -9.35 -1.79 -0.81
CA ASP A 737 -9.05 -2.59 -2.00
C ASP A 737 -7.54 -2.87 -2.17
N ILE A 738 -7.16 -3.51 -3.28
CA ILE A 738 -5.77 -3.87 -3.55
C ILE A 738 -4.86 -2.68 -3.97
N ASP A 739 -5.42 -1.50 -4.21
CA ASP A 739 -4.70 -0.25 -4.54
C ASP A 739 -4.72 0.76 -3.38
N GLY A 740 -5.31 0.39 -2.24
CA GLY A 740 -5.42 1.27 -1.10
C GLY A 740 -6.61 2.23 -1.13
N LEU A 741 -7.55 2.03 -2.04
CA LEU A 741 -8.79 2.81 -2.14
C LEU A 741 -9.83 2.28 -1.16
N TRP A 742 -10.56 3.19 -0.53
CA TRP A 742 -11.59 2.86 0.45
C TRP A 742 -12.71 3.88 0.45
N PHE A 743 -13.88 3.41 0.87
CA PHE A 743 -15.10 4.21 0.98
C PHE A 743 -16.05 3.56 2.01
N THR A 744 -16.57 4.34 2.94
CA THR A 744 -17.46 3.82 3.99
C THR A 744 -18.87 3.53 3.47
N PRO A 745 -19.64 2.69 4.17
CA PRO A 745 -21.09 2.67 4.03
C PRO A 745 -21.73 4.06 4.24
N THR A 746 -22.98 4.22 3.80
CA THR A 746 -23.74 5.47 3.97
C THR A 746 -24.20 5.63 5.43
N LEU A 747 -23.80 6.75 6.03
CA LEU A 747 -24.22 7.23 7.34
C LEU A 747 -25.38 8.21 7.20
N LYS A 748 -26.40 8.07 8.05
CA LYS A 748 -27.54 8.99 8.11
C LYS A 748 -27.38 9.92 9.31
N LEU A 749 -27.28 11.22 9.08
CA LEU A 749 -27.08 12.25 10.11
C LEU A 749 -28.26 13.22 10.19
N GLY A 750 -28.46 13.78 11.38
CA GLY A 750 -29.36 14.90 11.60
C GLY A 750 -28.72 16.25 11.27
N ASN A 751 -29.44 17.33 11.52
CA ASN A 751 -28.85 18.66 11.55
C ASN A 751 -27.83 18.76 12.68
N GLY A 752 -26.66 19.31 12.38
CA GLY A 752 -25.57 19.41 13.34
C GLY A 752 -24.25 19.82 12.69
N THR A 753 -23.24 20.02 13.53
CA THR A 753 -21.86 20.23 13.06
C THR A 753 -21.00 19.07 13.54
N TYR A 754 -20.49 18.32 12.58
CA TYR A 754 -19.80 17.06 12.80
C TYR A 754 -18.34 17.17 12.41
N THR A 755 -17.57 16.22 12.91
CA THR A 755 -16.19 16.02 12.52
C THR A 755 -15.93 14.55 12.20
N ALA A 756 -14.98 14.30 11.29
CA ALA A 756 -14.53 12.94 10.99
C ALA A 756 -13.01 12.84 10.89
N GLN A 757 -12.46 11.70 11.29
CA GLN A 757 -11.05 11.32 11.18
C GLN A 757 -10.94 9.85 10.78
N MET A 758 -9.85 9.46 10.13
CA MET A 758 -9.58 8.09 9.72
C MET A 758 -8.34 7.53 10.41
N THR A 759 -8.38 6.29 10.86
CA THR A 759 -7.21 5.53 11.34
C THR A 759 -7.08 4.21 10.59
N GLU A 760 -5.86 3.85 10.22
CA GLU A 760 -5.55 2.60 9.53
C GLU A 760 -5.19 1.47 10.51
N TYR A 761 -5.76 0.28 10.27
CA TYR A 761 -5.47 -0.94 11.03
C TYR A 761 -5.18 -2.13 10.11
N LEU A 762 -4.34 -3.05 10.58
CA LEU A 762 -4.19 -4.37 9.96
C LEU A 762 -5.52 -5.14 9.96
N PRO A 763 -5.70 -6.11 9.04
CA PRO A 763 -6.85 -7.01 9.08
C PRO A 763 -6.79 -7.86 10.35
N GLY A 764 -7.83 -7.78 11.20
CA GLY A 764 -7.94 -8.63 12.40
C GLY A 764 -8.20 -7.90 13.72
N GLY A 765 -8.16 -6.56 13.74
CA GLY A 765 -8.62 -5.81 14.91
C GLY A 765 -8.34 -4.31 14.85
N ILE A 766 -9.02 -3.56 15.71
CA ILE A 766 -8.95 -2.08 15.80
C ILE A 766 -8.27 -1.60 17.08
N THR A 767 -7.49 -2.48 17.72
CA THR A 767 -6.74 -2.14 18.93
C THR A 767 -5.40 -1.49 18.58
N PRO A 768 -4.72 -0.80 19.52
CA PRO A 768 -3.40 -0.22 19.28
C PRO A 768 -2.33 -1.21 18.79
N ALA A 769 -2.52 -2.51 19.03
CA ALA A 769 -1.62 -3.55 18.53
C ALA A 769 -1.67 -3.70 17.00
N TYR A 770 -2.83 -3.42 16.38
CA TYR A 770 -3.07 -3.54 14.95
C TYR A 770 -3.01 -2.19 14.22
N GLN A 771 -2.88 -1.08 14.94
CA GLN A 771 -2.83 0.25 14.35
C GLN A 771 -1.55 0.41 13.51
N MET A 772 -1.71 0.73 12.23
CA MET A 772 -0.58 0.91 11.31
C MET A 772 -0.11 2.35 11.27
N ALA A 773 -1.05 3.30 11.22
CA ALA A 773 -0.76 4.72 11.06
C ALA A 773 -1.40 5.59 12.16
N PRO A 774 -0.82 6.77 12.47
CA PRO A 774 -1.48 7.79 13.27
C PRO A 774 -2.83 8.19 12.67
N THR A 775 -3.76 8.62 13.51
CA THR A 775 -5.06 9.14 13.09
C THR A 775 -4.91 10.36 12.19
N SER A 776 -5.66 10.41 11.09
CA SER A 776 -5.62 11.47 10.09
C SER A 776 -5.95 12.86 10.63
N ALA A 777 -5.67 13.88 9.84
CA ALA A 777 -6.25 15.20 10.05
C ALA A 777 -7.80 15.13 10.05
N GLN A 778 -8.44 16.09 10.71
CA GLN A 778 -9.89 16.14 10.87
C GLN A 778 -10.56 16.86 9.70
N VAL A 779 -11.73 16.40 9.27
CA VAL A 779 -12.67 17.20 8.46
C VAL A 779 -13.84 17.65 9.34
N THR A 780 -14.23 18.91 9.25
CA THR A 780 -15.44 19.47 9.87
C THR A 780 -16.49 19.76 8.81
N PHE A 781 -17.74 19.41 9.06
CA PHE A 781 -18.83 19.63 8.11
C PHE A 781 -20.15 19.91 8.85
N THR A 782 -21.07 20.60 8.18
CA THR A 782 -22.38 20.94 8.73
C THR A 782 -23.48 20.30 7.90
N VAL A 783 -24.38 19.60 8.57
CA VAL A 783 -25.62 19.08 7.97
C VAL A 783 -26.75 20.04 8.34
N ASN A 784 -27.48 20.53 7.34
CA ASN A 784 -28.61 21.44 7.49
C ASN A 784 -29.72 21.08 6.49
N ILE A 785 -30.45 20.03 6.83
CA ILE A 785 -31.55 19.47 6.05
C ILE A 785 -32.77 20.38 6.18
N PRO A 786 -33.29 20.93 5.07
CA PRO A 786 -34.56 21.64 5.09
C PRO A 786 -35.71 20.70 5.48
N THR A 787 -36.65 21.18 6.28
CA THR A 787 -37.80 20.39 6.74
C THR A 787 -38.87 20.32 5.65
N LEU A 788 -39.23 19.12 5.20
CA LEU A 788 -40.42 18.88 4.37
C LEU A 788 -41.67 18.69 5.23
N GLY A 789 -42.84 18.88 4.63
CA GLY A 789 -44.10 18.48 5.25
C GLY A 789 -44.31 16.97 5.21
N LEU A 790 -45.31 16.47 5.94
CA LEU A 790 -45.80 15.10 5.82
C LEU A 790 -47.09 15.09 5.00
N SER A 791 -47.24 14.12 4.10
CA SER A 791 -48.49 13.85 3.38
C SER A 791 -48.94 12.40 3.54
N ALA A 792 -50.22 12.16 3.30
CA ALA A 792 -50.80 10.83 3.32
C ALA A 792 -50.99 10.32 1.88
N SER A 793 -50.49 9.11 1.61
CA SER A 793 -50.71 8.39 0.35
C SER A 793 -51.49 7.11 0.65
N GLY A 794 -52.82 7.23 0.70
CA GLY A 794 -53.68 6.13 1.13
C GLY A 794 -53.42 5.73 2.59
N ALA A 795 -52.91 4.52 2.81
CA ALA A 795 -52.55 3.99 4.13
C ALA A 795 -51.07 4.24 4.50
N ALA A 796 -50.31 4.93 3.65
CA ALA A 796 -48.90 5.24 3.86
C ALA A 796 -48.67 6.70 4.24
N LEU A 797 -47.54 6.95 4.88
CA LEU A 797 -46.98 8.27 5.13
C LEU A 797 -45.86 8.56 4.11
N GLU A 798 -45.79 9.77 3.58
CA GLU A 798 -44.70 10.19 2.68
C GLU A 798 -44.26 11.63 2.99
N LEU A 799 -43.13 12.05 2.41
CA LEU A 799 -42.64 13.43 2.51
C LEU A 799 -43.24 14.30 1.40
N ASP A 800 -43.79 15.46 1.76
CA ASP A 800 -44.28 16.45 0.81
C ASP A 800 -43.11 17.25 0.21
N THR A 801 -42.67 16.82 -0.96
CA THR A 801 -41.56 17.43 -1.71
C THR A 801 -41.98 18.62 -2.57
N THR A 802 -43.26 19.01 -2.60
CA THR A 802 -43.77 20.04 -3.54
C THR A 802 -43.18 21.42 -3.30
N VAL A 803 -42.89 21.77 -2.04
CA VAL A 803 -42.35 23.07 -1.62
C VAL A 803 -40.81 23.14 -1.66
N ALA A 804 -40.12 22.00 -1.61
CA ALA A 804 -38.67 21.92 -1.68
C ALA A 804 -38.22 20.62 -2.37
N PRO A 805 -38.34 20.53 -3.71
CA PRO A 805 -38.11 19.30 -4.46
C PRO A 805 -36.65 18.81 -4.47
N GLY A 806 -35.71 19.61 -3.98
CA GLY A 806 -34.28 19.26 -3.87
C GLY A 806 -33.88 18.63 -2.52
N VAL A 807 -34.82 18.41 -1.60
CA VAL A 807 -34.55 17.75 -0.32
C VAL A 807 -34.69 16.24 -0.50
N ASN A 808 -33.65 15.49 -0.13
CA ASN A 808 -33.55 14.06 -0.43
C ASN A 808 -34.10 13.15 0.68
N GLY A 809 -34.57 13.73 1.79
CA GLY A 809 -35.15 12.99 2.90
C GLY A 809 -35.23 13.83 4.17
N ASN A 810 -35.97 13.35 5.15
CA ASN A 810 -36.06 13.95 6.47
C ASN A 810 -36.12 12.87 7.55
N TRP A 811 -35.68 13.25 8.74
CA TRP A 811 -35.96 12.48 9.95
C TRP A 811 -37.40 12.74 10.39
N ILE A 812 -38.09 11.67 10.77
CA ILE A 812 -39.48 11.69 11.24
C ILE A 812 -39.49 11.10 12.64
N ARG A 813 -39.99 11.89 13.59
CA ARG A 813 -40.22 11.46 14.97
C ARG A 813 -41.63 10.94 15.12
N PHE A 814 -41.75 9.72 15.62
CA PHE A 814 -42.99 9.05 16.01
C PHE A 814 -43.09 9.00 17.53
N SER A 815 -44.29 9.28 18.05
CA SER A 815 -44.62 9.07 19.45
C SER A 815 -45.84 8.18 19.57
N ALA A 816 -45.72 7.07 20.28
CA ALA A 816 -46.85 6.19 20.57
C ALA A 816 -47.69 6.75 21.72
N SER A 817 -49.01 6.77 21.55
CA SER A 817 -49.94 7.09 22.62
C SER A 817 -50.47 5.82 23.27
N ALA A 818 -50.21 5.67 24.57
CA ALA A 818 -50.80 4.59 25.37
C ALA A 818 -52.31 4.76 25.60
N SER A 819 -52.85 5.97 25.38
CA SER A 819 -54.25 6.29 25.68
C SER A 819 -55.17 5.69 24.62
N GLY A 820 -55.79 4.55 24.92
CA GLY A 820 -56.77 3.90 24.04
C GLY A 820 -56.19 2.96 22.99
N SER A 821 -54.92 2.54 23.13
CA SER A 821 -54.37 1.47 22.30
C SER A 821 -55.15 0.17 22.52
N THR A 822 -55.65 -0.44 21.43
CA THR A 822 -56.28 -1.77 21.46
C THR A 822 -55.42 -2.84 20.82
N LEU A 823 -54.15 -2.53 20.52
CA LEU A 823 -53.22 -3.55 20.03
C LEU A 823 -53.03 -4.63 21.11
N PRO A 824 -52.91 -5.91 20.72
CA PRO A 824 -52.54 -6.97 21.65
C PRO A 824 -51.26 -6.62 22.41
N LYS A 825 -51.17 -7.05 23.68
CA LYS A 825 -50.08 -6.67 24.59
C LYS A 825 -48.70 -7.14 24.10
N ASP A 826 -48.68 -8.20 23.32
CA ASP A 826 -47.52 -8.86 22.72
C ASP A 826 -47.06 -8.23 21.39
N SER A 827 -47.73 -7.18 20.91
CA SER A 827 -47.52 -6.67 19.55
C SER A 827 -46.67 -5.40 19.47
N THR A 828 -45.88 -5.30 18.40
CA THR A 828 -45.07 -4.13 18.03
C THR A 828 -45.39 -3.70 16.60
N LEU A 829 -45.31 -2.40 16.31
CA LEU A 829 -45.46 -1.88 14.96
C LEU A 829 -44.11 -1.86 14.24
N LEU A 830 -44.08 -2.39 13.02
CA LEU A 830 -42.97 -2.28 12.08
C LEU A 830 -43.25 -1.13 11.11
N LEU A 831 -42.30 -0.20 10.97
CA LEU A 831 -42.39 0.92 10.04
C LEU A 831 -41.48 0.60 8.85
N TYR A 832 -42.04 0.28 7.69
CA TYR A 832 -41.27 -0.21 6.53
C TYR A 832 -41.42 0.66 5.28
N ALA A 833 -40.36 0.74 4.48
CA ALA A 833 -40.31 1.57 3.29
C ALA A 833 -40.69 0.81 2.02
N THR A 834 -41.39 1.50 1.13
CA THR A 834 -41.67 1.06 -0.23
C THR A 834 -41.43 2.16 -1.24
N ASP A 835 -41.21 1.79 -2.49
CA ASP A 835 -41.29 2.72 -3.61
C ASP A 835 -42.76 3.06 -3.96
N ALA A 836 -42.97 3.98 -4.89
CA ALA A 836 -44.31 4.38 -5.34
C ALA A 836 -45.12 3.24 -6.03
N LEU A 837 -44.47 2.12 -6.37
CA LEU A 837 -45.11 0.92 -6.94
C LEU A 837 -45.46 -0.11 -5.87
N GLY A 838 -45.07 0.12 -4.61
CA GLY A 838 -45.28 -0.79 -3.49
C GLY A 838 -44.21 -1.88 -3.36
N ASN A 839 -43.08 -1.78 -4.05
CA ASN A 839 -41.97 -2.70 -3.84
C ASN A 839 -41.23 -2.32 -2.55
N LEU A 840 -40.83 -3.32 -1.77
CA LEU A 840 -40.02 -3.10 -0.57
C LEU A 840 -38.66 -2.47 -0.92
N VAL A 841 -38.25 -1.48 -0.12
CA VAL A 841 -36.98 -0.76 -0.26
C VAL A 841 -36.17 -1.01 1.01
N GLY A 842 -35.01 -1.63 0.88
CA GLY A 842 -34.12 -1.93 2.01
C GLY A 842 -33.58 -0.67 2.69
N ARG A 843 -33.07 -0.79 3.92
CA ARG A 843 -32.35 0.29 4.64
C ARG A 843 -31.17 0.86 3.84
N ASP A 844 -30.60 0.05 2.96
CA ASP A 844 -29.52 0.33 2.02
C ASP A 844 -29.98 0.97 0.69
N GLY A 845 -31.29 1.11 0.48
CA GLY A 845 -31.90 1.68 -0.72
C GLY A 845 -32.15 0.69 -1.86
N HIS A 846 -31.77 -0.58 -1.74
CA HIS A 846 -32.00 -1.58 -2.78
C HIS A 846 -33.49 -1.97 -2.87
N THR A 847 -33.94 -2.32 -4.08
CA THR A 847 -35.29 -2.81 -4.38
C THR A 847 -35.21 -4.10 -5.19
N GLY A 848 -36.19 -5.00 -5.04
CA GLY A 848 -36.32 -6.20 -5.86
C GLY A 848 -36.78 -7.45 -5.10
N ALA A 849 -36.84 -8.59 -5.81
CA ALA A 849 -37.40 -9.85 -5.29
C ALA A 849 -36.63 -10.47 -4.11
N GLY A 850 -35.42 -9.97 -3.80
CA GLY A 850 -34.61 -10.41 -2.66
C GLY A 850 -34.75 -9.57 -1.40
N VAL A 851 -35.44 -8.41 -1.47
CA VAL A 851 -35.62 -7.52 -0.32
C VAL A 851 -36.77 -8.04 0.55
N THR A 852 -36.46 -8.39 1.80
CA THR A 852 -37.44 -8.87 2.77
C THR A 852 -38.09 -7.71 3.54
N LEU A 853 -39.15 -8.00 4.29
CA LEU A 853 -39.75 -7.01 5.19
C LEU A 853 -38.77 -6.52 6.25
N ALA A 854 -37.92 -7.42 6.78
CA ALA A 854 -36.91 -7.07 7.77
C ALA A 854 -35.94 -6.05 7.18
N ASP A 855 -35.46 -6.29 5.95
CA ASP A 855 -34.56 -5.36 5.24
C ASP A 855 -35.21 -3.99 5.02
N ALA A 856 -36.52 -3.95 4.76
CA ALA A 856 -37.27 -2.72 4.48
C ALA A 856 -37.82 -2.01 5.73
N THR A 857 -37.83 -2.67 6.89
CA THR A 857 -38.23 -2.05 8.16
C THR A 857 -37.18 -1.02 8.53
N LEU A 858 -37.59 0.24 8.74
CA LEU A 858 -36.72 1.35 9.13
C LEU A 858 -36.73 1.61 10.64
N GLY A 859 -37.74 1.11 11.36
CA GLY A 859 -37.82 1.20 12.81
C GLY A 859 -39.00 0.43 13.39
N LYS A 860 -38.98 0.22 14.70
CA LYS A 860 -40.04 -0.44 15.46
C LYS A 860 -40.57 0.48 16.55
N ILE A 861 -41.88 0.47 16.81
CA ILE A 861 -42.49 1.28 17.87
C ILE A 861 -43.65 0.53 18.52
N GLY A 862 -43.81 0.66 19.83
CA GLY A 862 -44.93 0.03 20.52
C GLY A 862 -45.21 0.60 21.91
N VAL A 863 -46.06 -0.10 22.66
CA VAL A 863 -46.33 0.18 24.08
C VAL A 863 -46.17 -1.10 24.87
N ILE A 864 -45.54 -1.01 26.04
CA ILE A 864 -45.33 -2.15 26.93
C ILE A 864 -46.23 -1.96 28.13
N VAL A 865 -47.06 -2.97 28.42
CA VAL A 865 -47.99 -2.95 29.56
C VAL A 865 -47.79 -4.20 30.40
N SER A 866 -47.96 -4.08 31.72
CA SER A 866 -47.87 -5.23 32.61
C SER A 866 -49.04 -6.22 32.44
N ASP A 867 -48.93 -7.36 33.11
CA ASP A 867 -50.02 -8.33 33.31
C ASP A 867 -51.30 -7.65 33.83
N SER A 868 -51.14 -6.72 34.77
CA SER A 868 -52.25 -5.94 35.35
C SER A 868 -52.77 -4.81 34.45
N GLY A 869 -52.15 -4.61 33.28
CA GLY A 869 -52.51 -3.60 32.30
C GLY A 869 -52.00 -2.20 32.63
N GLN A 870 -51.05 -2.07 33.56
CA GLN A 870 -50.37 -0.80 33.83
C GLN A 870 -49.37 -0.51 32.70
N LEU A 871 -49.27 0.74 32.27
CA LEU A 871 -48.25 1.15 31.30
C LEU A 871 -46.87 1.07 31.94
N LEU A 872 -45.97 0.30 31.34
CA LEU A 872 -44.55 0.25 31.70
C LEU A 872 -43.79 1.31 30.90
N PHE A 873 -43.85 1.23 29.57
CA PHE A 873 -43.23 2.20 28.66
C PHE A 873 -44.08 2.44 27.41
N SER A 874 -43.94 3.64 26.84
CA SER A 874 -44.45 3.98 25.51
C SER A 874 -43.29 4.34 24.59
N GLY A 875 -43.28 3.77 23.40
CA GLY A 875 -42.24 3.97 22.40
C GLY A 875 -42.18 5.38 21.84
N LEU A 876 -40.95 5.84 21.64
CA LEU A 876 -40.58 6.93 20.75
C LEU A 876 -39.70 6.34 19.66
N GLN A 877 -39.76 6.86 18.45
CA GLN A 877 -38.85 6.43 17.39
C GLN A 877 -38.56 7.59 16.46
N GLN A 878 -37.30 7.89 16.22
CA GLN A 878 -36.89 8.78 15.14
C GLN A 878 -36.18 7.97 14.04
N LEU A 879 -36.67 8.05 12.81
CA LEU A 879 -36.10 7.36 11.65
C LEU A 879 -36.02 8.28 10.43
N HIS A 880 -35.10 8.00 9.52
CA HIS A 880 -34.95 8.76 8.28
C HIS A 880 -35.76 8.13 7.15
N LEU A 881 -36.65 8.92 6.52
CA LEU A 881 -37.35 8.54 5.29
C LEU A 881 -36.76 9.31 4.11
N ALA A 882 -36.37 8.60 3.05
CA ALA A 882 -35.90 9.23 1.82
C ALA A 882 -37.08 9.81 1.01
N ALA A 883 -36.83 10.91 0.30
CA ALA A 883 -37.82 11.54 -0.57
C ALA A 883 -38.26 10.58 -1.69
N GLY A 884 -39.57 10.54 -1.98
CA GLY A 884 -40.15 9.65 -3.00
C GLY A 884 -40.46 8.23 -2.50
N LEU A 885 -40.09 7.88 -1.26
CA LEU A 885 -40.51 6.64 -0.62
C LEU A 885 -41.81 6.82 0.17
N GLN A 886 -42.53 5.71 0.34
CA GLN A 886 -43.72 5.60 1.17
C GLN A 886 -43.43 4.73 2.39
N LEU A 887 -43.74 5.24 3.58
CA LEU A 887 -43.63 4.53 4.84
C LEU A 887 -44.97 3.88 5.19
N HIS A 888 -44.96 2.56 5.27
CA HIS A 888 -46.11 1.73 5.63
C HIS A 888 -45.92 1.11 7.00
N PHE A 889 -46.99 0.47 7.50
CA PHE A 889 -47.05 -0.06 8.85
C PHE A 889 -47.51 -1.52 8.82
N ALA A 890 -46.81 -2.38 9.56
CA ALA A 890 -47.20 -3.76 9.83
C ALA A 890 -47.26 -4.01 11.34
N VAL A 891 -48.02 -5.02 11.75
CA VAL A 891 -48.12 -5.45 13.15
C VAL A 891 -47.38 -6.77 13.30
N GLU A 892 -46.32 -6.78 14.09
CA GLU A 892 -45.62 -8.00 14.52
C GLU A 892 -46.19 -8.43 15.87
N SER A 893 -46.70 -9.65 15.95
CA SER A 893 -47.17 -10.27 17.21
C SER A 893 -46.02 -10.83 18.04
N GLY A 894 -46.30 -11.27 19.26
CA GLY A 894 -45.28 -11.78 20.19
C GLY A 894 -44.39 -12.85 19.58
N ASN A 895 -45.03 -13.85 18.97
CA ASN A 895 -44.37 -15.01 18.37
C ASN A 895 -43.78 -14.76 16.96
N GLY A 896 -43.74 -13.50 16.49
CA GLY A 896 -43.15 -13.12 15.20
C GLY A 896 -44.07 -13.26 13.99
N SER A 897 -45.37 -13.58 14.17
CA SER A 897 -46.32 -13.50 13.05
C SER A 897 -46.60 -12.04 12.68
N VAL A 898 -46.50 -11.71 11.39
CA VAL A 898 -46.67 -10.34 10.88
C VAL A 898 -47.97 -10.19 10.10
N ASP A 899 -48.80 -9.22 10.50
CA ASP A 899 -49.88 -8.68 9.69
C ASP A 899 -49.38 -7.46 8.90
N MET A 900 -49.21 -7.65 7.58
CA MET A 900 -48.77 -6.62 6.64
C MET A 900 -49.89 -5.68 6.17
N SER A 901 -51.15 -5.95 6.54
CA SER A 901 -52.30 -5.14 6.13
C SER A 901 -53.22 -4.84 7.31
N PRO A 902 -52.67 -4.28 8.41
CA PRO A 902 -53.49 -3.85 9.52
C PRO A 902 -54.41 -2.71 9.09
N MET A 903 -55.50 -2.49 9.83
CA MET A 903 -56.33 -1.32 9.62
C MET A 903 -55.51 -0.05 9.92
N THR A 904 -55.16 0.70 8.86
CA THR A 904 -54.33 1.90 8.94
C THR A 904 -55.07 3.14 8.44
N MET A 905 -54.96 4.23 9.19
CA MET A 905 -55.45 5.56 8.80
C MET A 905 -54.38 6.60 9.06
N VAL A 906 -53.95 7.30 8.01
CA VAL A 906 -52.99 8.41 8.09
C VAL A 906 -53.72 9.72 7.80
N THR A 907 -53.59 10.69 8.71
CA THR A 907 -54.17 12.03 8.55
C THR A 907 -53.05 13.06 8.73
N ALA A 908 -52.59 13.64 7.62
CA ALA A 908 -51.61 14.72 7.65
C ALA A 908 -52.25 16.04 8.15
N GLY A 909 -51.56 16.70 9.07
CA GLY A 909 -51.88 18.02 9.58
C GLY A 909 -51.30 19.14 8.71
N SER A 910 -51.86 20.35 8.82
CA SER A 910 -51.37 21.52 8.09
C SER A 910 -50.08 22.12 8.66
N ASP A 911 -49.60 21.60 9.79
CA ASP A 911 -48.43 22.06 10.55
C ASP A 911 -47.20 21.16 10.38
N GLY A 912 -47.22 20.22 9.43
CA GLY A 912 -46.13 19.27 9.20
C GLY A 912 -46.15 18.06 10.13
N THR A 913 -47.22 17.88 10.92
CA THR A 913 -47.45 16.66 11.70
C THR A 913 -48.36 15.68 10.96
N ALA A 914 -48.39 14.42 11.37
CA ALA A 914 -49.41 13.46 10.94
C ALA A 914 -49.93 12.66 12.13
N HIS A 915 -51.23 12.41 12.14
CA HIS A 915 -51.89 11.53 13.10
C HIS A 915 -52.16 10.19 12.42
N ILE A 916 -51.68 9.10 13.01
CA ILE A 916 -51.72 7.77 12.42
C ILE A 916 -52.41 6.81 13.39
N ILE A 917 -53.32 5.99 12.88
CA ILE A 917 -53.95 4.90 13.62
C ILE A 917 -53.62 3.60 12.90
N VAL A 918 -52.95 2.66 13.58
CA VAL A 918 -52.59 1.34 13.03
C VAL A 918 -53.08 0.26 13.98
N GLY A 919 -53.97 -0.62 13.54
CA GLY A 919 -54.42 -1.77 14.35
C GLY A 919 -55.03 -1.39 15.72
N GLY A 920 -55.42 -0.12 15.91
CA GLY A 920 -55.91 0.44 17.16
C GLY A 920 -54.89 1.17 18.04
N MET A 921 -53.61 1.25 17.66
CA MET A 921 -52.61 2.13 18.29
C MET A 921 -52.60 3.49 17.59
N VAL A 922 -52.41 4.53 18.38
CA VAL A 922 -52.34 5.92 17.90
C VAL A 922 -50.89 6.40 17.94
N LEU A 923 -50.41 6.90 16.80
CA LEU A 923 -49.10 7.54 16.67
C LEU A 923 -49.27 9.00 16.24
N THR A 924 -48.39 9.86 16.73
CA THR A 924 -48.16 11.19 16.14
C THR A 924 -46.79 11.19 15.47
N ALA A 925 -46.72 11.63 14.22
CA ALA A 925 -45.49 11.80 13.46
C ALA A 925 -45.22 13.30 13.22
N GLN A 926 -43.95 13.69 13.23
CA GLN A 926 -43.52 15.03 12.81
C GLN A 926 -42.13 14.96 12.17
N THR A 927 -41.88 15.74 11.13
CA THR A 927 -40.53 15.91 10.61
C THR A 927 -39.67 16.70 11.60
N LEU A 928 -38.54 16.13 11.99
CA LEU A 928 -37.62 16.71 12.97
C LEU A 928 -36.20 16.30 12.60
N ASN A 929 -35.46 17.19 11.94
CA ASN A 929 -34.07 16.91 11.52
C ASN A 929 -33.05 17.11 12.65
N ASP A 930 -33.39 17.88 13.69
CA ASP A 930 -32.57 18.00 14.89
C ASP A 930 -32.80 16.76 15.76
N LEU A 931 -31.85 15.82 15.74
CA LEU A 931 -31.95 14.58 16.51
C LEU A 931 -31.82 14.89 18.02
N THR A 932 -32.64 14.24 18.84
CA THR A 932 -32.42 14.24 20.29
C THR A 932 -31.28 13.30 20.66
N ASP A 933 -30.62 13.49 21.80
CA ASP A 933 -29.53 12.61 22.28
C ASP A 933 -29.93 11.13 22.25
N ALA A 934 -31.18 10.80 22.60
CA ALA A 934 -31.70 9.43 22.52
C ALA A 934 -31.77 8.91 21.06
N ALA A 935 -32.15 9.75 20.10
CA ALA A 935 -32.20 9.38 18.69
C ALA A 935 -30.79 9.23 18.10
N GLN A 936 -29.83 10.05 18.55
CA GLN A 936 -28.42 9.93 18.21
C GLN A 936 -27.83 8.61 18.74
N LEU A 937 -28.08 8.27 20.01
CA LEU A 937 -27.65 7.00 20.60
C LEU A 937 -28.27 5.78 19.88
N ALA A 938 -29.51 5.91 19.39
CA ALA A 938 -30.23 4.86 18.68
C ALA A 938 -29.80 4.70 17.21
N GLN A 939 -28.77 5.39 16.74
CA GLN A 939 -28.36 5.34 15.35
C GLN A 939 -28.03 3.92 14.86
N THR A 940 -27.30 3.12 15.65
CA THR A 940 -27.02 1.72 15.30
C THR A 940 -28.29 0.88 15.15
N GLN A 941 -29.34 1.16 15.95
CA GLN A 941 -30.64 0.48 15.83
C GLN A 941 -31.32 0.85 14.50
N ASN A 942 -31.21 2.11 14.08
CA ASN A 942 -31.70 2.59 12.79
C ASN A 942 -30.93 2.04 11.58
N GLU A 943 -29.72 1.52 11.78
CA GLU A 943 -28.90 0.94 10.72
C GLU A 943 -29.06 -0.59 10.65
N THR A 944 -29.18 -1.26 11.81
CA THR A 944 -29.06 -2.73 11.91
C THR A 944 -30.36 -3.46 12.25
N ASP A 945 -31.39 -2.75 12.71
CA ASP A 945 -32.58 -3.35 13.35
C ASP A 945 -32.27 -4.23 14.57
N LEU A 946 -31.10 -4.06 15.21
CA LEU A 946 -30.72 -4.79 16.41
C LEU A 946 -30.73 -3.87 17.64
N PRO A 947 -30.97 -4.42 18.86
CA PRO A 947 -30.91 -3.71 20.13
C PRO A 947 -29.44 -3.47 20.52
N LEU A 948 -28.71 -2.73 19.70
CA LEU A 948 -27.29 -2.42 19.84
C LEU A 948 -27.09 -0.92 20.05
N LEU A 949 -26.07 -0.58 20.84
CA LEU A 949 -25.69 0.80 21.18
C LEU A 949 -24.19 0.94 20.96
N TYR A 950 -23.74 2.00 20.32
CA TYR A 950 -22.32 2.36 20.34
C TYR A 950 -22.07 3.24 21.56
N LEU A 951 -21.16 2.84 22.46
CA LEU A 951 -20.88 3.52 23.72
C LEU A 951 -19.38 3.72 23.91
N THR A 952 -19.02 4.73 24.70
CA THR A 952 -17.63 5.03 25.08
C THR A 952 -17.29 4.59 26.51
N HIS A 953 -16.05 4.18 26.74
CA HIS A 953 -15.56 3.81 28.06
C HIS A 953 -15.73 4.96 29.05
N GLY A 954 -16.34 4.68 30.20
CA GLY A 954 -16.64 5.68 31.22
C GLY A 954 -17.86 6.55 30.94
N GLU A 955 -18.53 6.40 29.79
CA GLU A 955 -19.81 7.02 29.51
C GLU A 955 -20.83 6.61 30.56
N THR A 956 -21.67 7.55 30.99
CA THR A 956 -22.70 7.28 31.99
C THR A 956 -24.10 7.50 31.43
N LEU A 957 -24.94 6.48 31.54
CA LEU A 957 -26.30 6.42 31.01
C LEU A 957 -27.31 6.24 32.14
N SER A 958 -28.52 6.78 31.95
CA SER A 958 -29.67 6.48 32.80
C SER A 958 -30.43 5.27 32.27
N LEU A 959 -30.75 4.33 33.14
CA LEU A 959 -31.54 3.15 32.86
C LEU A 959 -32.85 3.22 33.66
N ASP A 960 -33.98 3.33 32.97
CA ASP A 960 -35.29 3.09 33.58
C ASP A 960 -35.67 1.64 33.32
N ILE A 961 -35.91 0.85 34.37
CA ILE A 961 -36.23 -0.57 34.26
C ILE A 961 -37.57 -0.83 34.93
N SER A 962 -38.44 -1.58 34.25
CA SER A 962 -39.74 -2.01 34.76
C SER A 962 -40.06 -3.42 34.30
N GLY A 963 -41.10 -4.07 34.82
CA GLY A 963 -41.48 -5.43 34.41
C GLY A 963 -42.55 -6.04 35.30
N SER A 964 -43.21 -7.09 34.83
CA SER A 964 -44.19 -7.89 35.58
C SER A 964 -43.89 -9.39 35.63
N GLY A 965 -42.70 -9.81 35.20
CA GLY A 965 -42.33 -11.24 35.12
C GLY A 965 -42.28 -11.94 36.47
N ALA A 966 -42.67 -13.22 36.52
CA ALA A 966 -42.65 -13.99 37.77
C ALA A 966 -41.23 -14.40 38.19
N ASN A 967 -40.28 -14.47 37.25
CA ASN A 967 -38.92 -14.91 37.51
C ASN A 967 -38.02 -13.78 37.99
N THR A 968 -36.99 -14.14 38.77
CA THR A 968 -35.91 -13.23 39.13
C THR A 968 -34.76 -13.39 38.13
N ASN A 969 -34.63 -12.43 37.23
CA ASN A 969 -33.68 -12.39 36.13
C ASN A 969 -32.47 -11.50 36.47
N THR A 970 -31.36 -11.72 35.76
CA THR A 970 -30.18 -10.85 35.82
C THR A 970 -30.03 -10.12 34.50
N LEU A 971 -30.20 -8.80 34.50
CA LEU A 971 -29.96 -7.93 33.35
C LEU A 971 -28.52 -7.39 33.41
N GLY A 972 -27.83 -7.41 32.27
CA GLY A 972 -26.55 -6.73 32.08
C GLY A 972 -26.33 -6.41 30.60
N PHE A 973 -25.10 -6.02 30.27
CA PHE A 973 -24.67 -5.74 28.91
C PHE A 973 -23.39 -6.49 28.59
N VAL A 974 -23.17 -6.78 27.32
CA VAL A 974 -21.94 -7.39 26.80
C VAL A 974 -21.40 -6.52 25.67
N HIS A 975 -20.08 -6.36 25.63
CA HIS A 975 -19.40 -5.71 24.51
C HIS A 975 -19.37 -6.66 23.31
N MET A 976 -19.80 -6.16 22.16
CA MET A 976 -19.88 -6.86 20.89
C MET A 976 -18.78 -6.32 19.97
N GLU A 977 -17.89 -7.20 19.56
CA GLU A 977 -16.84 -6.92 18.59
C GLU A 977 -17.42 -6.99 17.17
N THR A 978 -16.96 -6.12 16.26
CA THR A 978 -17.30 -6.17 14.83
C THR A 978 -16.04 -6.30 13.99
N ASP A 979 -16.06 -7.15 12.98
CA ASP A 979 -14.98 -7.24 12.00
C ASP A 979 -15.21 -6.25 10.82
N GLY A 980 -14.20 -6.11 9.94
CA GLY A 980 -14.29 -5.25 8.75
C GLY A 980 -15.35 -5.68 7.72
N ALA A 981 -15.99 -6.84 7.91
CA ALA A 981 -17.10 -7.34 7.11
C ALA A 981 -18.46 -7.17 7.82
N GLY A 982 -18.50 -6.60 9.02
CA GLY A 982 -19.71 -6.35 9.80
C GLY A 982 -20.22 -7.56 10.61
N HIS A 983 -19.43 -8.64 10.75
CA HIS A 983 -19.82 -9.77 11.60
C HIS A 983 -19.60 -9.46 13.08
N TYR A 984 -20.52 -9.92 13.91
CA TYR A 984 -20.45 -9.76 15.36
C TYR A 984 -19.76 -10.93 16.07
N SER A 985 -19.00 -10.63 17.12
CA SER A 985 -18.42 -11.62 18.02
C SER A 985 -18.35 -11.10 19.46
N VAL A 986 -18.08 -12.01 20.41
CA VAL A 986 -17.80 -11.66 21.81
C VAL A 986 -16.56 -12.43 22.26
N GLY A 987 -15.52 -11.72 22.68
CA GLY A 987 -14.26 -12.33 23.09
C GLY A 987 -13.63 -13.21 22.00
N GLY A 988 -13.76 -12.79 20.74
CA GLY A 988 -13.31 -13.52 19.55
C GLY A 988 -14.19 -14.71 19.14
N VAL A 989 -15.31 -14.96 19.84
CA VAL A 989 -16.25 -16.04 19.49
C VAL A 989 -17.38 -15.49 18.64
N ALA A 990 -17.52 -16.01 17.43
CA ALA A 990 -18.54 -15.58 16.47
C ALA A 990 -19.97 -15.69 17.04
N TYR A 991 -20.79 -14.68 16.74
CA TYR A 991 -22.21 -14.66 17.06
C TYR A 991 -22.94 -15.87 16.47
N GLY A 992 -23.73 -16.56 17.31
CA GLY A 992 -24.58 -17.66 16.86
C GLY A 992 -25.14 -18.50 18.01
N ASP A 993 -26.10 -19.36 17.69
CA ASP A 993 -26.70 -20.31 18.64
C ASP A 993 -25.71 -21.45 18.97
N THR A 994 -24.67 -21.14 19.76
CA THR A 994 -23.64 -22.11 20.17
C THR A 994 -23.33 -21.98 21.66
N ASP A 995 -22.92 -23.10 22.26
CA ASP A 995 -22.47 -23.10 23.66
C ASP A 995 -21.23 -22.23 23.85
N ALA A 996 -20.35 -22.17 22.85
CA ALA A 996 -19.15 -21.33 22.86
C ALA A 996 -19.52 -19.83 22.94
N PHE A 997 -20.48 -19.39 22.11
CA PHE A 997 -20.93 -18.01 22.12
C PHE A 997 -21.60 -17.65 23.47
N ARG A 998 -22.51 -18.49 23.98
CA ARG A 998 -23.12 -18.29 25.31
C ARG A 998 -22.08 -18.19 26.44
N ALA A 999 -21.07 -19.07 26.42
CA ALA A 999 -19.98 -19.03 27.39
C ALA A 999 -19.15 -17.75 27.27
N ALA A 1000 -18.89 -17.28 26.05
CA ALA A 1000 -18.19 -16.03 25.81
C ALA A 1000 -18.99 -14.82 26.32
N VAL A 1001 -20.31 -14.78 26.10
CA VAL A 1001 -21.18 -13.74 26.65
C VAL A 1001 -21.07 -13.69 28.17
N LEU A 1002 -21.20 -14.82 28.85
CA LEU A 1002 -21.09 -14.89 30.32
C LEU A 1002 -19.71 -14.45 30.85
N ALA A 1003 -18.64 -14.71 30.10
CA ALA A 1003 -17.28 -14.33 30.49
C ALA A 1003 -16.97 -12.84 30.29
N ASN A 1004 -17.75 -12.14 29.45
CA ASN A 1004 -17.48 -10.76 29.02
C ASN A 1004 -18.61 -9.77 29.39
N PHE A 1005 -19.40 -10.07 30.45
CA PHE A 1005 -20.35 -9.10 31.01
C PHE A 1005 -19.64 -7.79 31.38
N ASP A 1006 -20.25 -6.66 31.02
CA ASP A 1006 -19.77 -5.35 31.45
C ASP A 1006 -19.86 -5.25 32.98
N GLY A 1007 -18.71 -5.12 33.63
CA GLY A 1007 -18.64 -5.05 35.09
C GLY A 1007 -19.31 -3.82 35.70
N GLY A 1008 -19.70 -2.84 34.87
CA GLY A 1008 -20.37 -1.61 35.27
C GLY A 1008 -21.86 -1.76 35.54
N THR A 1009 -22.50 -2.83 35.05
CA THR A 1009 -23.95 -3.05 35.24
C THR A 1009 -24.37 -4.51 35.39
N THR A 1010 -25.00 -4.80 36.52
CA THR A 1010 -25.73 -6.05 36.72
C THR A 1010 -26.90 -5.81 37.66
N PHE A 1011 -28.12 -6.09 37.19
CA PHE A 1011 -29.34 -5.89 37.97
C PHE A 1011 -30.10 -7.21 38.12
N VAL A 1012 -30.30 -7.64 39.36
CA VAL A 1012 -31.08 -8.85 39.67
C VAL A 1012 -32.49 -8.43 40.10
N ARG A 1013 -33.51 -8.75 39.31
CA ARG A 1013 -34.90 -8.26 39.48
C ARG A 1013 -35.92 -9.29 39.00
N GLY A 1014 -37.11 -9.26 39.63
CA GLY A 1014 -38.26 -10.09 39.28
C GLY A 1014 -39.52 -9.57 39.96
N GLY A 1015 -40.67 -10.11 39.57
CA GLY A 1015 -41.99 -9.61 39.96
C GLY A 1015 -42.30 -8.24 39.36
N GLU A 1016 -43.39 -7.63 39.84
CA GLU A 1016 -43.73 -6.23 39.57
C GLU A 1016 -42.58 -5.31 40.02
N THR A 1017 -41.87 -4.73 39.06
CA THR A 1017 -40.68 -3.91 39.32
C THR A 1017 -40.74 -2.58 38.57
N ALA A 1018 -40.20 -1.53 39.20
CA ALA A 1018 -39.99 -0.22 38.60
C ALA A 1018 -38.90 0.52 39.37
N PHE A 1019 -37.78 0.82 38.71
CA PHE A 1019 -36.69 1.61 39.30
C PHE A 1019 -35.83 2.25 38.21
N SER A 1020 -35.10 3.30 38.59
CA SER A 1020 -34.05 3.88 37.74
C SER A 1020 -32.67 3.56 38.31
N ALA A 1021 -31.69 3.40 37.42
CA ALA A 1021 -30.30 3.17 37.75
C ALA A 1021 -29.38 3.98 36.83
N SER A 1022 -28.11 4.09 37.22
CA SER A 1022 -27.06 4.66 36.37
C SER A 1022 -26.14 3.52 35.94
N TRP A 1023 -25.75 3.52 34.67
CA TRP A 1023 -24.72 2.65 34.12
C TRP A 1023 -23.52 3.49 33.76
N THR A 1024 -22.34 3.15 34.28
CA THR A 1024 -21.07 3.64 33.74
C THR A 1024 -20.40 2.50 32.99
N VAL A 1025 -20.11 2.70 31.70
CA VAL A 1025 -19.53 1.68 30.82
C VAL A 1025 -18.13 1.31 31.32
N ALA A 1026 -17.92 0.06 31.71
CA ALA A 1026 -16.65 -0.40 32.28
C ALA A 1026 -15.70 -1.01 31.23
N GLY A 1027 -16.25 -1.61 30.18
CA GLY A 1027 -15.50 -2.13 29.03
C GLY A 1027 -14.99 -1.03 28.09
N THR A 1028 -14.45 -1.41 26.95
CA THR A 1028 -13.87 -0.51 25.95
C THR A 1028 -14.94 0.12 25.07
N ASP A 1029 -14.59 1.20 24.37
CA ASP A 1029 -15.43 1.80 23.32
C ASP A 1029 -15.91 0.72 22.33
N GLY A 1030 -17.18 0.81 21.90
CA GLY A 1030 -17.73 -0.08 20.88
C GLY A 1030 -19.20 -0.39 21.07
N PHE A 1031 -19.66 -1.47 20.44
CA PHE A 1031 -21.06 -1.88 20.47
C PHE A 1031 -21.38 -2.65 21.76
N TYR A 1032 -22.50 -2.33 22.38
CA TYR A 1032 -23.03 -3.03 23.55
C TYR A 1032 -24.41 -3.59 23.27
N ALA A 1033 -24.58 -4.87 23.62
CA ALA A 1033 -25.84 -5.58 23.54
C ALA A 1033 -26.39 -5.85 24.96
N PRO A 1034 -27.70 -5.68 25.20
CA PRO A 1034 -28.31 -6.13 26.43
C PRO A 1034 -28.38 -7.66 26.50
N VAL A 1035 -28.25 -8.18 27.72
CA VAL A 1035 -28.29 -9.63 28.01
C VAL A 1035 -29.20 -9.87 29.21
N LEU A 1036 -30.10 -10.85 29.09
CA LEU A 1036 -30.91 -11.34 30.19
C LEU A 1036 -30.50 -12.78 30.56
N LEU A 1037 -30.10 -12.98 31.80
CA LEU A 1037 -29.88 -14.31 32.36
C LEU A 1037 -31.08 -14.74 33.18
N THR A 1038 -31.68 -15.87 32.82
CA THR A 1038 -32.87 -16.39 33.49
C THR A 1038 -32.48 -17.28 34.68
N PRO A 1039 -33.33 -17.46 35.70
CA PRO A 1039 -33.04 -18.37 36.81
C PRO A 1039 -32.92 -19.85 36.37
N HIS A 1040 -33.28 -20.17 35.14
CA HIS A 1040 -33.13 -21.49 34.54
C HIS A 1040 -31.80 -21.70 33.80
N GLY A 1041 -30.93 -20.68 33.79
CA GLY A 1041 -29.61 -20.73 33.17
C GLY A 1041 -29.59 -20.40 31.68
N ASP A 1042 -30.68 -19.84 31.13
CA ASP A 1042 -30.67 -19.37 29.74
C ASP A 1042 -29.92 -18.04 29.65
N VAL A 1043 -29.20 -17.85 28.54
CA VAL A 1043 -28.48 -16.62 28.21
C VAL A 1043 -29.17 -16.00 27.00
N LEU A 1044 -30.02 -15.02 27.24
CA LEU A 1044 -30.82 -14.36 26.21
C LEU A 1044 -30.07 -13.09 25.76
N VAL A 1045 -29.81 -13.01 24.46
CA VAL A 1045 -29.01 -11.97 23.78
C VAL A 1045 -29.76 -11.48 22.56
N VAL A 1046 -29.28 -10.42 21.95
CA VAL A 1046 -29.92 -9.79 20.79
C VAL A 1046 -30.06 -10.73 19.59
N GLY A 1047 -31.13 -10.54 18.81
CA GLY A 1047 -31.38 -11.28 17.57
C GLY A 1047 -31.81 -12.74 17.78
N HIS A 1048 -31.36 -13.63 16.88
CA HIS A 1048 -31.86 -15.01 16.76
C HIS A 1048 -30.83 -16.08 17.16
N ALA A 1049 -29.77 -15.72 17.90
CA ALA A 1049 -28.73 -16.65 18.39
C ALA A 1049 -29.22 -17.56 19.54
N HIS A 1050 -30.39 -18.18 19.35
CA HIS A 1050 -31.08 -18.98 20.35
C HIS A 1050 -31.66 -20.24 19.73
N ALA A 1051 -31.81 -21.27 20.57
CA ALA A 1051 -32.49 -22.50 20.19
C ALA A 1051 -33.90 -22.21 19.66
N GLY A 1052 -34.16 -22.60 18.42
CA GLY A 1052 -35.44 -22.37 17.73
C GLY A 1052 -35.54 -21.05 16.95
N GLY A 1053 -34.52 -20.18 17.02
CA GLY A 1053 -34.44 -18.96 16.21
C GLY A 1053 -35.50 -17.92 16.56
N TYR A 1054 -35.89 -17.81 17.84
CA TYR A 1054 -36.82 -16.79 18.33
C TYR A 1054 -36.08 -15.57 18.88
N GLU A 1055 -36.70 -14.40 18.77
CA GLU A 1055 -36.26 -13.16 19.41
C GLU A 1055 -36.78 -13.10 20.85
N TYR A 1056 -35.90 -12.95 21.84
CA TYR A 1056 -36.28 -12.79 23.25
C TYR A 1056 -36.00 -11.39 23.81
N ILE A 1057 -35.41 -10.51 22.97
CA ILE A 1057 -35.19 -9.09 23.27
C ILE A 1057 -35.75 -8.30 22.11
N ARG A 1058 -36.84 -7.58 22.33
CA ARG A 1058 -37.57 -6.84 21.28
C ARG A 1058 -37.46 -5.34 21.48
N MET A 1059 -37.32 -4.61 20.38
CA MET A 1059 -37.35 -3.14 20.39
C MET A 1059 -38.78 -2.62 20.33
N TYR A 1060 -39.14 -1.71 21.24
CA TYR A 1060 -40.43 -1.01 21.26
C TYR A 1060 -40.30 0.49 20.94
N GLY A 1061 -39.11 0.93 20.54
CA GLY A 1061 -38.73 2.30 20.21
C GLY A 1061 -37.23 2.51 20.38
N GLU A 1062 -36.78 3.73 20.15
CA GLU A 1062 -35.38 4.14 20.32
C GLU A 1062 -34.92 3.86 21.76
N ASN A 1063 -33.84 3.08 21.89
CA ASN A 1063 -33.23 2.67 23.16
C ASN A 1063 -34.22 2.04 24.16
N THR A 1064 -35.32 1.46 23.69
CA THR A 1064 -36.38 0.87 24.53
C THR A 1064 -36.52 -0.61 24.19
N PHE A 1065 -36.13 -1.45 25.14
CA PHE A 1065 -36.00 -2.90 24.95
C PHE A 1065 -36.88 -3.65 25.94
N ALA A 1066 -37.55 -4.68 25.45
CA ALA A 1066 -38.47 -5.51 26.20
C ALA A 1066 -38.01 -6.97 26.10
N PHE A 1067 -38.18 -7.73 27.16
CA PHE A 1067 -37.56 -9.04 27.31
C PHE A 1067 -38.59 -10.09 27.67
N GLU A 1068 -38.39 -11.28 27.12
CA GLU A 1068 -38.95 -12.52 27.63
C GLU A 1068 -37.99 -13.14 28.64
N ASP A 1069 -38.51 -13.76 29.69
CA ASP A 1069 -37.71 -14.47 30.69
C ASP A 1069 -37.83 -16.01 30.65
N VAL A 1070 -38.67 -16.51 29.73
CA VAL A 1070 -38.84 -17.93 29.43
C VAL A 1070 -38.52 -18.16 27.96
N THR A 1071 -37.96 -19.34 27.64
CA THR A 1071 -37.76 -19.74 26.23
C THR A 1071 -39.01 -20.37 25.62
N ALA A 1072 -39.13 -20.38 24.30
CA ALA A 1072 -40.22 -21.04 23.57
C ALA A 1072 -40.44 -22.50 24.03
N ALA A 1073 -39.35 -23.24 24.23
CA ALA A 1073 -39.36 -24.62 24.69
C ALA A 1073 -39.94 -24.81 26.10
N ARG A 1074 -40.00 -23.73 26.88
CA ARG A 1074 -40.52 -23.68 28.25
C ARG A 1074 -41.89 -22.98 28.34
N GLY A 1075 -42.47 -22.59 27.20
CA GLY A 1075 -43.81 -22.03 27.12
C GLY A 1075 -43.89 -20.53 27.37
N SER A 1076 -42.88 -19.77 26.90
CA SER A 1076 -42.97 -18.31 26.76
C SER A 1076 -44.28 -17.91 26.06
N ASP A 1077 -44.93 -16.91 26.63
CA ASP A 1077 -46.15 -16.29 26.10
C ASP A 1077 -45.87 -15.07 25.21
N PHE A 1078 -44.60 -14.66 25.11
CA PHE A 1078 -44.10 -13.68 24.13
C PHE A 1078 -44.76 -12.30 24.25
N ASP A 1079 -45.14 -11.88 25.46
CA ASP A 1079 -45.75 -10.57 25.68
C ASP A 1079 -44.73 -9.46 26.03
N TYR A 1080 -43.46 -9.84 26.18
CA TYR A 1080 -42.27 -9.04 26.45
C TYR A 1080 -42.41 -8.11 27.66
N ASN A 1081 -43.30 -8.46 28.60
CA ASN A 1081 -43.55 -7.65 29.79
C ASN A 1081 -42.71 -8.09 31.00
N ASP A 1082 -42.00 -9.23 30.90
CA ASP A 1082 -41.27 -9.83 32.01
C ASP A 1082 -40.23 -8.87 32.59
N LEU A 1083 -39.50 -8.21 31.69
CA LEU A 1083 -38.64 -7.08 31.97
C LEU A 1083 -38.65 -6.14 30.76
N ALA A 1084 -38.57 -4.84 31.02
CA ALA A 1084 -38.40 -3.82 30.00
C ALA A 1084 -37.44 -2.75 30.52
N MET A 1085 -36.69 -2.14 29.61
CA MET A 1085 -35.83 -1.01 29.92
C MET A 1085 -35.91 0.09 28.88
N ARG A 1086 -35.64 1.31 29.33
CA ARG A 1086 -35.35 2.45 28.49
C ARG A 1086 -34.02 3.07 28.91
N ILE A 1087 -33.18 3.35 27.93
CA ILE A 1087 -31.85 3.94 28.14
C ILE A 1087 -31.89 5.38 27.67
N THR A 1088 -31.34 6.29 28.47
CA THR A 1088 -31.26 7.71 28.14
C THR A 1088 -29.84 8.22 28.40
N PRO A 1089 -29.22 8.90 27.43
CA PRO A 1089 -27.95 9.59 27.66
C PRO A 1089 -28.05 10.58 28.83
N LEU A 1090 -27.03 10.62 29.69
CA LEU A 1090 -26.89 11.71 30.65
C LEU A 1090 -26.02 12.78 30.02
N ALA A 1091 -26.45 14.05 30.10
CA ALA A 1091 -25.64 15.16 29.65
C ALA A 1091 -24.23 15.08 30.27
N PRO A 1092 -23.15 15.33 29.51
CA PRO A 1092 -21.80 15.32 30.04
C PRO A 1092 -21.69 16.25 31.26
N VAL A 1093 -21.09 15.78 32.35
CA VAL A 1093 -20.74 16.65 33.46
C VAL A 1093 -19.62 17.56 32.98
N VAL A 1094 -19.96 18.80 32.61
CA VAL A 1094 -19.04 19.83 32.10
C VAL A 1094 -17.93 20.15 33.09
#